data_AF-A0A7Y4ANM1-F1
#
_entry.id   AF-A0A7Y4ANM1-F1
#
_cell.length_a   1.000
_cell.length_b   1.000
_cell.length_c   1.000
_cell.angle_alpha   90.00
_cell.angle_beta   90.00
_cell.angle_gamma   90.00
#
_symmetry.space_group_name_H-M   'P 1'
#
loop_
_entity.id
_entity.type
_entity.pdbx_description
1 polymer ?
#
loop_
_entity_poly.entity_id
_entity_poly.type
_entity_poly.pdbx_seq_one_letter_code
_entity_poly.pdbx_strand_id
1 'polypeptide(L)'
;MNKNKIVLALGLTSTLGLVGCFDSDSSSGSTSSSGYSVTAIDGYLQNAQVWLDLNGNFALDANEPSATTGAGGKATLDVNGIPNPESYSVIVRAIKGQTIDEDTGTEVVSDYVMSAPAGQQDVTPLSTLVHVILERDDSMTEEQAVMTVATQLGIETDEVLGDFIEDGNTAAAFGAESLVDNNVLPTSVEDLASDADEDNSGSTLLDDAQAVNEGVADYIDELEANLEEGEELSIDDELVLIIDENDPDGYVIETDSDGDGVVDSQDFAPQDATEWVDSDKDLIGDNADLDDDNDGTPDLEDDLPYDSTETSDNDNDGIGDIKDTDDDNDGILDVDDSSPNTPDLSPIEQVIAFMQANSTFYSLWADEDSYQDSMGEQQTDVSIFMEKFEVANNIASLQANYEIQPDGAMWEQDLYDEDDQDIALTTTGWVAFNDVFEIAISSDSVNVYPKEIPTLTSTAFGYVKALAGESIIDNAGELTDYVDSEAVFPEGAEGGVVQLTPDTDQYFLWNQPWFWRASGNTDDDGHNAVTFDELMVAVADKAETGDATSSVKGISLGWDIGVQFVDDNTAVYVSMDWSWDEQTNMPGNVTVVGSGTWEQVTVNEQSIITFNVPMAASEAWGDNWDEDTNKLILSIYDNKVYQGDRFEAGERIEDDDGFLLNEVAKAALLGAINLEGWCPITEVETGATLADFKAQLAGCDLVEMQLEGEVLYRVNGSRQTRTEAFAADNQLLRFKNGEPRDNYWNINEDGLLEIGDDADNLWDYRAYIADGSGEDELRIANFDPEAGEIWMGTYIELDLEDALQECNTNDSEWDDVNEVPTTFFSYAKYLEALDGCKDEQDYRVPKFSSDFISDELVFHSDDERLTFYGEDHSTETAGTGLFEEFDDNGNLMADASMSFTWTMHDEERGIVAMSFSYTDDNDDAQTATDYMALAYSNGIEFNVKVFTTSTEWQGNDISATGEIWFNNYAHPDSEDELTALGFLNGDAVNQP
;
A
#
# COMPACT_ATOMS: atom_id res chain seq x y z
N MET A 1 19.47 -71.98 -3.24
CA MET A 1 19.30 -73.42 -2.89
C MET A 1 17.81 -73.64 -2.66
N ASN A 2 17.18 -74.61 -3.34
CA ASN A 2 15.74 -74.89 -3.24
C ASN A 2 15.27 -75.16 -1.80
N LYS A 3 14.17 -74.55 -1.36
CA LYS A 3 13.08 -75.23 -0.63
C LYS A 3 11.75 -74.47 -0.71
N ASN A 4 10.73 -75.24 -1.06
CA ASN A 4 9.31 -74.91 -1.12
C ASN A 4 8.64 -74.83 0.27
N LYS A 5 7.64 -73.93 0.37
CA LYS A 5 6.27 -74.00 0.96
C LYS A 5 6.04 -74.55 2.38
N ILE A 6 5.20 -73.82 3.16
CA ILE A 6 4.05 -74.19 4.05
C ILE A 6 3.63 -72.87 4.78
N VAL A 7 2.49 -72.19 4.57
CA VAL A 7 1.05 -72.41 4.90
C VAL A 7 0.69 -72.51 6.39
N LEU A 8 0.04 -71.47 6.94
CA LEU A 8 -1.06 -71.44 7.94
C LEU A 8 -1.52 -69.96 8.06
N ALA A 9 -2.66 -69.44 7.56
CA ALA A 9 -4.09 -69.80 7.60
C ALA A 9 -4.81 -69.53 8.94
N LEU A 10 -5.57 -68.43 8.98
CA LEU A 10 -6.90 -68.21 9.60
C LEU A 10 -7.46 -66.95 8.87
N GLY A 11 -8.41 -66.99 7.92
CA GLY A 11 -9.80 -67.48 7.97
C GLY A 11 -10.70 -66.34 8.52
N LEU A 12 -11.69 -65.75 7.84
CA LEU A 12 -12.78 -66.37 7.07
C LEU A 12 -13.62 -65.31 6.30
N THR A 13 -13.78 -65.54 4.99
CA THR A 13 -15.03 -65.55 4.15
C THR A 13 -15.96 -64.33 4.09
N SER A 14 -16.39 -63.86 2.91
CA SER A 14 -17.21 -64.60 1.92
C SER A 14 -17.31 -63.82 0.58
N THR A 15 -16.77 -64.30 -0.57
CA THR A 15 -17.42 -65.05 -1.70
C THR A 15 -18.57 -64.29 -2.40
N LEU A 16 -18.70 -64.08 -3.72
CA LEU A 16 -18.47 -64.81 -4.99
C LEU A 16 -18.66 -63.78 -6.15
N GLY A 17 -18.23 -63.91 -7.43
CA GLY A 17 -17.59 -64.97 -8.20
C GLY A 17 -17.59 -64.69 -9.72
N LEU A 18 -16.47 -65.07 -10.36
CA LEU A 18 -16.13 -65.46 -11.75
C LEU A 18 -17.11 -65.37 -12.97
N VAL A 19 -16.55 -64.80 -14.07
CA VAL A 19 -16.39 -65.28 -15.48
C VAL A 19 -17.55 -65.24 -16.50
N GLY A 20 -17.37 -64.43 -17.56
CA GLY A 20 -17.16 -64.94 -18.94
C GLY A 20 -18.14 -64.61 -20.09
N CYS A 21 -17.59 -63.96 -21.15
CA CYS A 21 -17.85 -64.09 -22.60
C CYS A 21 -19.07 -63.42 -23.32
N PHE A 22 -18.70 -62.51 -24.24
CA PHE A 22 -19.17 -62.23 -25.62
C PHE A 22 -20.62 -61.74 -25.92
N ASP A 23 -20.67 -60.43 -26.25
CA ASP A 23 -21.09 -59.81 -27.53
C ASP A 23 -22.60 -59.69 -27.87
N SER A 24 -23.18 -58.48 -27.75
CA SER A 24 -23.44 -57.56 -28.88
C SER A 24 -24.39 -56.38 -28.54
N ASP A 25 -23.95 -55.18 -28.97
CA ASP A 25 -24.63 -53.92 -29.30
C ASP A 25 -24.96 -52.79 -28.28
N SER A 26 -24.29 -51.67 -28.56
CA SER A 26 -24.66 -50.23 -28.55
C SER A 26 -24.50 -49.35 -27.29
N SER A 27 -23.27 -48.84 -27.16
CA SER A 27 -22.82 -47.44 -26.94
C SER A 27 -23.37 -46.59 -25.78
N SER A 28 -22.54 -46.45 -24.76
CA SER A 28 -22.25 -45.17 -24.08
C SER A 28 -20.79 -45.20 -23.64
N GLY A 29 -19.94 -44.37 -24.25
CA GLY A 29 -18.53 -44.28 -23.90
C GLY A 29 -18.37 -43.68 -22.51
N SER A 30 -17.81 -44.45 -21.58
CA SER A 30 -17.21 -43.93 -20.36
C SER A 30 -15.74 -43.65 -20.68
N THR A 31 -15.37 -42.38 -20.69
CA THR A 31 -13.97 -41.94 -20.59
C THR A 31 -13.44 -42.39 -19.23
N SER A 32 -12.46 -43.28 -19.24
CA SER A 32 -11.63 -43.61 -18.09
C SER A 32 -10.65 -42.46 -17.87
N SER A 33 -10.72 -41.76 -16.74
CA SER A 33 -9.65 -40.85 -16.32
C SER A 33 -8.39 -41.66 -16.01
N SER A 34 -7.26 -41.25 -16.56
CA SER A 34 -5.94 -41.76 -16.16
C SER A 34 -5.40 -40.82 -15.09
N GLY A 35 -5.49 -41.19 -13.81
CA GLY A 35 -4.87 -40.42 -12.73
C GLY A 35 -3.37 -40.72 -12.62
N TYR A 36 -2.59 -39.71 -12.24
CA TYR A 36 -1.16 -39.81 -11.90
C TYR A 36 -1.02 -39.70 -10.37
N SER A 37 -0.36 -40.68 -9.74
CA SER A 37 -0.26 -40.73 -8.27
C SER A 37 1.05 -40.08 -7.84
N VAL A 38 0.98 -39.26 -6.80
CA VAL A 38 2.15 -38.64 -6.15
C VAL A 38 2.06 -38.89 -4.65
N THR A 39 3.22 -39.06 -4.01
CA THR A 39 3.36 -39.13 -2.56
C THR A 39 4.29 -38.02 -2.09
N ALA A 40 3.86 -37.18 -1.16
CA ALA A 40 4.70 -36.20 -0.47
C ALA A 40 5.23 -36.82 0.84
N ILE A 41 6.54 -36.78 1.04
CA ILE A 41 7.24 -37.52 2.09
C ILE A 41 8.42 -36.71 2.64
N ASP A 42 8.19 -36.04 3.76
CA ASP A 42 9.20 -35.65 4.75
C ASP A 42 9.08 -36.65 5.90
N GLY A 43 8.02 -36.50 6.71
CA GLY A 43 7.07 -37.57 7.01
C GLY A 43 5.89 -37.57 6.03
N TYR A 44 4.91 -38.47 6.16
CA TYR A 44 3.78 -38.47 5.22
C TYR A 44 2.97 -37.16 5.35
N LEU A 45 3.10 -36.25 4.39
CA LEU A 45 2.49 -34.92 4.49
C LEU A 45 1.02 -34.90 4.06
N GLN A 46 0.11 -34.64 4.99
CA GLN A 46 -1.31 -34.47 4.73
C GLN A 46 -1.65 -32.98 4.53
N ASN A 47 -2.57 -32.67 3.61
CA ASN A 47 -3.00 -31.31 3.24
C ASN A 47 -1.95 -30.44 2.51
N ALA A 48 -0.83 -31.01 2.09
CA ALA A 48 0.14 -30.33 1.23
C ALA A 48 -0.42 -30.12 -0.19
N GLN A 49 -0.03 -29.03 -0.84
CA GLN A 49 -0.38 -28.79 -2.24
C GLN A 49 0.63 -29.49 -3.15
N VAL A 50 0.16 -30.12 -4.23
CA VAL A 50 1.02 -30.85 -5.17
C VAL A 50 0.58 -30.64 -6.61
N TRP A 51 1.55 -30.48 -7.51
CA TRP A 51 1.28 -30.33 -8.94
C TRP A 51 2.36 -30.94 -9.82
N LEU A 52 1.99 -31.15 -11.08
CA LEU A 52 2.89 -31.61 -12.14
C LEU A 52 3.37 -30.39 -12.94
N ASP A 53 4.64 -30.05 -12.81
CA ASP A 53 5.25 -28.91 -13.49
C ASP A 53 5.52 -29.26 -14.97
N LEU A 54 4.74 -28.63 -15.86
CA LEU A 54 4.74 -28.91 -17.28
C LEU A 54 5.71 -28.04 -18.07
N ASN A 55 6.11 -26.89 -17.52
CA ASN A 55 6.89 -25.89 -18.24
C ASN A 55 8.33 -25.75 -17.68
N GLY A 56 8.62 -26.37 -16.53
CA GLY A 56 9.92 -26.35 -15.87
C GLY A 56 10.20 -25.08 -15.07
N ASN A 57 9.17 -24.34 -14.63
CA ASN A 57 9.33 -23.12 -13.84
C ASN A 57 9.09 -23.33 -12.34
N PHE A 58 8.83 -24.56 -11.90
CA PHE A 58 8.46 -24.94 -10.53
C PHE A 58 7.14 -24.37 -10.00
N ALA A 59 6.65 -23.24 -10.50
CA ALA A 59 5.40 -22.61 -10.05
C ALA A 59 4.16 -23.40 -10.48
N LEU A 60 3.03 -23.21 -9.79
CA LEU A 60 1.75 -23.82 -10.15
C LEU A 60 1.00 -22.97 -11.18
N ASP A 61 0.97 -23.41 -12.43
CA ASP A 61 0.20 -22.74 -13.50
C ASP A 61 -1.23 -23.27 -13.65
N ALA A 62 -2.12 -22.45 -14.22
CA ALA A 62 -3.52 -22.83 -14.47
C ALA A 62 -3.69 -24.05 -15.39
N ASN A 63 -2.69 -24.38 -16.22
CA ASN A 63 -2.69 -25.53 -17.11
C ASN A 63 -2.07 -26.79 -16.49
N GLU A 64 -1.69 -26.75 -15.22
CA GLU A 64 -1.01 -27.85 -14.56
C GLU A 64 -1.97 -28.66 -13.69
N PRO A 65 -1.92 -30.00 -13.80
CA PRO A 65 -2.65 -30.85 -12.88
C PRO A 65 -2.16 -30.66 -11.45
N SER A 66 -3.05 -30.23 -10.57
CA SER A 66 -2.78 -30.10 -9.14
C SER A 66 -3.79 -30.89 -8.29
N ALA A 67 -3.41 -31.15 -7.05
CA ALA A 67 -4.27 -31.72 -6.01
C ALA A 67 -3.73 -31.34 -4.62
N THR A 68 -4.49 -31.71 -3.59
CA THR A 68 -4.06 -31.67 -2.20
C THR A 68 -3.82 -33.09 -1.71
N THR A 69 -2.74 -33.33 -0.97
CA THR A 69 -2.43 -34.63 -0.40
C THR A 69 -3.45 -35.01 0.68
N GLY A 70 -3.82 -36.29 0.71
CA GLY A 70 -4.58 -36.88 1.81
C GLY A 70 -3.70 -37.77 2.68
N ALA A 71 -4.35 -38.56 3.54
CA ALA A 71 -3.64 -39.45 4.47
C ALA A 71 -2.59 -40.36 3.77
N GLY A 72 -1.43 -40.49 4.41
CA GLY A 72 -0.24 -41.16 3.91
C GLY A 72 0.44 -40.41 2.76
N GLY A 73 0.39 -39.08 2.75
CA GLY A 73 1.07 -38.23 1.76
C GLY A 73 0.49 -38.24 0.34
N LYS A 74 -0.66 -38.89 0.11
CA LYS A 74 -1.06 -39.32 -1.24
C LYS A 74 -1.98 -38.33 -1.94
N ALA A 75 -1.64 -37.98 -3.17
CA ALA A 75 -2.52 -37.25 -4.08
C ALA A 75 -2.67 -37.94 -5.44
N THR A 76 -3.74 -37.62 -6.16
CA THR A 76 -3.96 -38.11 -7.53
C THR A 76 -4.27 -36.94 -8.45
N LEU A 77 -3.34 -36.64 -9.34
CA LEU A 77 -3.43 -35.58 -10.33
C LEU A 77 -4.24 -36.03 -11.55
N ASP A 78 -5.12 -35.16 -12.05
CA ASP A 78 -5.85 -35.43 -13.29
C ASP A 78 -5.02 -35.07 -14.53
N VAL A 79 -4.31 -36.06 -15.06
CA VAL A 79 -3.43 -35.90 -16.23
C VAL A 79 -4.15 -36.18 -17.56
N ASN A 80 -5.47 -36.05 -17.60
CA ASN A 80 -6.26 -36.23 -18.82
C ASN A 80 -5.88 -35.21 -19.90
N GLY A 81 -5.14 -35.66 -20.91
CA GLY A 81 -4.69 -34.81 -22.01
C GLY A 81 -3.17 -34.60 -22.06
N ILE A 82 -2.45 -35.04 -21.03
CA ILE A 82 -1.00 -34.94 -20.93
C ILE A 82 -0.38 -36.30 -21.34
N PRO A 83 0.32 -36.36 -22.49
CA PRO A 83 0.98 -37.59 -22.93
C PRO A 83 2.30 -37.80 -22.19
N ASN A 84 2.42 -38.92 -21.48
CA ASN A 84 3.58 -39.29 -20.64
C ASN A 84 3.79 -38.31 -19.46
N PRO A 85 2.87 -38.25 -18.49
CA PRO A 85 3.03 -37.41 -17.30
C PRO A 85 4.35 -37.67 -16.55
N GLU A 86 4.91 -38.88 -16.65
CA GLU A 86 6.21 -39.23 -16.09
C GLU A 86 7.42 -38.50 -16.72
N SER A 87 7.24 -37.66 -17.74
CA SER A 87 8.32 -36.85 -18.31
C SER A 87 8.46 -35.46 -17.68
N TYR A 88 7.67 -35.18 -16.64
CA TYR A 88 7.57 -33.88 -15.98
C TYR A 88 7.95 -34.02 -14.51
N SER A 89 8.54 -32.98 -13.95
CA SER A 89 8.84 -32.84 -12.53
C SER A 89 7.57 -32.70 -11.71
N VAL A 90 7.67 -33.02 -10.43
CA VAL A 90 6.54 -32.91 -9.49
C VAL A 90 6.97 -32.04 -8.34
N ILE A 91 6.12 -31.09 -7.96
CA ILE A 91 6.38 -30.12 -6.91
C ILE A 91 5.35 -30.30 -5.80
N VAL A 92 5.80 -30.15 -4.56
CA VAL A 92 4.99 -30.20 -3.34
C VAL A 92 5.27 -28.96 -2.51
N ARG A 93 4.23 -28.30 -2.01
CA ARG A 93 4.32 -27.22 -1.03
C ARG A 93 3.63 -27.63 0.26
N ALA A 94 4.41 -27.69 1.34
CA ALA A 94 3.91 -27.73 2.71
C ALA A 94 3.57 -26.31 3.15
N ILE A 95 2.42 -26.16 3.81
CA ILE A 95 1.84 -24.86 4.20
C ILE A 95 1.76 -24.81 5.72
N LYS A 96 2.40 -23.80 6.32
CA LYS A 96 2.40 -23.48 7.74
C LYS A 96 0.97 -23.46 8.29
N GLY A 97 0.75 -24.13 9.42
CA GLY A 97 -0.57 -24.17 10.09
C GLY A 97 -1.68 -24.85 9.28
N GLN A 98 -1.35 -25.62 8.23
CA GLN A 98 -2.36 -26.35 7.44
C GLN A 98 -1.91 -27.77 7.06
N THR A 99 -0.64 -27.91 6.66
CA THR A 99 -0.05 -29.19 6.32
C THR A 99 0.31 -29.92 7.60
N ILE A 100 -0.15 -31.16 7.73
CA ILE A 100 0.13 -32.01 8.87
C ILE A 100 1.21 -33.00 8.48
N ASP A 101 2.32 -33.01 9.20
CA ASP A 101 3.25 -34.13 9.12
C ASP A 101 2.67 -35.30 9.93
N GLU A 102 2.50 -36.47 9.30
CA GLU A 102 1.95 -37.64 9.99
C GLU A 102 2.93 -38.31 10.97
N ASP A 103 4.23 -38.02 10.88
CA ASP A 103 5.25 -38.57 11.76
C ASP A 103 5.20 -37.86 13.13
N THR A 104 5.05 -36.53 13.15
CA THR A 104 4.83 -35.72 14.37
C THR A 104 3.36 -35.69 14.80
N GLY A 105 2.44 -35.71 13.83
CA GLY A 105 1.01 -35.54 14.03
C GLY A 105 0.57 -34.09 14.26
N THR A 106 1.47 -33.13 14.03
CA THR A 106 1.27 -31.68 14.19
C THR A 106 1.27 -30.97 12.83
N GLU A 107 0.80 -29.72 12.81
CA GLU A 107 0.91 -28.87 11.63
C GLU A 107 2.35 -28.37 11.50
N VAL A 108 2.86 -28.27 10.28
CA VAL A 108 4.22 -27.77 10.02
C VAL A 108 4.36 -26.31 10.47
N VAL A 109 5.51 -25.98 11.06
CA VAL A 109 5.81 -24.67 11.67
C VAL A 109 6.36 -23.64 10.67
N SER A 110 6.87 -24.09 9.53
CA SER A 110 7.33 -23.25 8.42
C SER A 110 6.76 -23.72 7.07
N ASP A 111 6.63 -22.79 6.13
CA ASP A 111 6.38 -23.13 4.72
C ASP A 111 7.64 -23.75 4.14
N TYR A 112 7.51 -24.84 3.38
CA TYR A 112 8.62 -25.38 2.59
C TYR A 112 8.15 -26.07 1.32
N VAL A 113 9.02 -26.06 0.31
CA VAL A 113 8.77 -26.59 -1.02
C VAL A 113 9.75 -27.71 -1.33
N MET A 114 9.19 -28.82 -1.81
CA MET A 114 9.94 -29.98 -2.27
C MET A 114 9.68 -30.24 -3.74
N SER A 115 10.64 -30.86 -4.40
CA SER A 115 10.49 -31.27 -5.79
C SER A 115 11.12 -32.63 -6.08
N ALA A 116 10.67 -33.25 -7.15
CA ALA A 116 11.26 -34.48 -7.66
C ALA A 116 11.48 -34.38 -9.18
N PRO A 117 12.61 -34.90 -9.68
CA PRO A 117 12.92 -34.83 -11.10
C PRO A 117 11.97 -35.71 -11.91
N ALA A 118 11.89 -35.43 -13.21
CA ALA A 118 11.02 -36.14 -14.14
C ALA A 118 11.17 -37.67 -14.04
N GLY A 119 10.05 -38.35 -13.79
CA GLY A 119 9.98 -39.82 -13.69
C GLY A 119 9.88 -40.35 -12.26
N GLN A 120 10.07 -39.48 -11.26
CA GLN A 120 9.83 -39.78 -9.85
C GLN A 120 8.41 -39.38 -9.45
N GLN A 121 7.83 -40.12 -8.51
CA GLN A 121 6.44 -39.92 -8.00
C GLN A 121 6.39 -39.72 -6.49
N ASP A 122 7.48 -40.04 -5.81
CA ASP A 122 7.64 -39.81 -4.38
C ASP A 122 8.54 -38.59 -4.24
N VAL A 123 7.99 -37.53 -3.66
CA VAL A 123 8.61 -36.21 -3.52
C VAL A 123 9.07 -36.07 -2.08
N THR A 124 10.38 -35.93 -1.89
CA THR A 124 11.06 -35.91 -0.59
C THR A 124 12.07 -34.76 -0.51
N PRO A 125 12.54 -34.40 0.70
CA PRO A 125 13.68 -33.48 0.84
C PRO A 125 14.89 -33.96 0.03
N LEU A 126 15.16 -35.28 0.03
CA LEU A 126 16.27 -35.88 -0.73
C LEU A 126 16.07 -35.83 -2.25
N SER A 127 14.84 -36.04 -2.75
CA SER A 127 14.55 -35.92 -4.18
C SER A 127 14.70 -34.48 -4.66
N THR A 128 14.47 -33.51 -3.76
CA THR A 128 14.61 -32.08 -4.04
C THR A 128 16.07 -31.74 -4.30
N LEU A 129 16.99 -32.19 -3.43
CA LEU A 129 18.43 -32.04 -3.66
C LEU A 129 18.88 -32.68 -4.99
N VAL A 130 18.38 -33.88 -5.30
CA VAL A 130 18.68 -34.53 -6.59
C VAL A 130 18.17 -33.70 -7.76
N HIS A 131 16.96 -33.13 -7.66
CA HIS A 131 16.38 -32.30 -8.70
C HIS A 131 17.18 -31.01 -8.92
N VAL A 132 17.48 -30.26 -7.86
CA VAL A 132 18.28 -29.03 -7.93
C VAL A 132 19.67 -29.28 -8.51
N ILE A 133 20.35 -30.37 -8.11
CA ILE A 133 21.66 -30.72 -8.69
C ILE A 133 21.58 -30.96 -10.21
N LEU A 134 20.47 -31.54 -10.69
CA LEU A 134 20.28 -31.79 -12.12
C LEU A 134 20.00 -30.51 -12.91
N GLU A 135 19.28 -29.56 -12.33
CA GLU A 135 18.97 -28.27 -12.97
C GLU A 135 20.19 -27.34 -13.00
N ARG A 136 21.04 -27.36 -11.97
CA ARG A 136 22.28 -26.58 -11.93
C ARG A 136 23.44 -27.13 -12.77
N ASP A 137 23.42 -28.41 -13.13
CA ASP A 137 24.45 -29.00 -14.00
C ASP A 137 23.82 -29.92 -15.04
N ASP A 138 23.49 -29.32 -16.18
CA ASP A 138 23.03 -29.96 -17.42
C ASP A 138 23.91 -31.13 -17.92
N SER A 139 25.14 -31.26 -17.41
CA SER A 139 26.07 -32.33 -17.75
C SER A 139 26.03 -33.54 -16.81
N MET A 140 25.37 -33.40 -15.65
CA MET A 140 25.12 -34.48 -14.71
C MET A 140 24.01 -35.42 -15.19
N THR A 141 24.06 -36.65 -14.71
CA THR A 141 22.99 -37.64 -14.90
C THR A 141 22.32 -37.90 -13.56
N GLU A 142 21.06 -38.35 -13.57
CA GLU A 142 20.33 -38.70 -12.34
C GLU A 142 21.13 -39.68 -11.46
N GLU A 143 21.79 -40.67 -12.06
CA GLU A 143 22.66 -41.63 -11.33
C GLU A 143 23.87 -40.94 -10.65
N GLN A 144 24.38 -39.85 -11.22
CA GLN A 144 25.46 -39.07 -10.62
C GLN A 144 24.94 -38.12 -9.52
N ALA A 145 23.79 -37.47 -9.72
CA ALA A 145 23.17 -36.61 -8.71
C ALA A 145 22.77 -37.42 -7.46
N VAL A 146 22.12 -38.56 -7.66
CA VAL A 146 21.82 -39.53 -6.59
C VAL A 146 23.09 -39.99 -5.87
N MET A 147 24.18 -40.25 -6.60
CA MET A 147 25.45 -40.64 -5.99
C MET A 147 26.06 -39.54 -5.13
N THR A 148 25.88 -38.27 -5.51
CA THR A 148 26.32 -37.12 -4.69
C THR A 148 25.58 -37.11 -3.36
N VAL A 149 24.24 -37.10 -3.38
CA VAL A 149 23.40 -37.07 -2.17
C VAL A 149 23.65 -38.31 -1.31
N ALA A 150 23.70 -39.51 -1.90
CA ALA A 150 24.01 -40.75 -1.18
C ALA A 150 25.39 -40.71 -0.48
N THR A 151 26.39 -40.10 -1.13
CA THR A 151 27.74 -40.01 -0.57
C THR A 151 27.80 -39.03 0.59
N GLN A 152 27.05 -37.93 0.53
CA GLN A 152 26.97 -36.94 1.62
C GLN A 152 26.32 -37.56 2.87
N LEU A 153 25.20 -38.28 2.70
CA LEU A 153 24.46 -38.94 3.78
C LEU A 153 25.05 -40.27 4.26
N GLY A 154 26.02 -40.83 3.55
CA GLY A 154 26.59 -42.15 3.89
C GLY A 154 25.65 -43.34 3.64
N ILE A 155 24.62 -43.18 2.81
CA ILE A 155 23.60 -44.20 2.49
C ILE A 155 23.85 -44.89 1.13
N GLU A 156 23.13 -45.97 0.84
CA GLU A 156 23.22 -46.63 -0.47
C GLU A 156 22.42 -45.86 -1.53
N THR A 157 22.86 -45.91 -2.79
CA THR A 157 22.24 -45.10 -3.87
C THR A 157 20.78 -45.45 -4.17
N ASP A 158 20.32 -46.65 -3.81
CA ASP A 158 18.92 -47.06 -3.95
C ASP A 158 18.01 -46.62 -2.79
N GLU A 159 18.55 -45.89 -1.81
CA GLU A 159 17.82 -45.37 -0.64
C GLU A 159 17.49 -43.87 -0.74
N VAL A 160 18.05 -43.15 -1.72
CA VAL A 160 17.89 -41.67 -1.88
C VAL A 160 16.53 -41.27 -2.48
N LEU A 161 16.06 -42.01 -3.49
CA LEU A 161 14.82 -41.71 -4.21
C LEU A 161 13.77 -42.79 -3.93
N GLY A 162 12.51 -42.39 -3.77
CA GLY A 162 11.38 -43.28 -3.47
C GLY A 162 10.85 -43.11 -2.05
N ASP A 163 9.90 -43.96 -1.67
CA ASP A 163 9.27 -43.97 -0.34
C ASP A 163 10.17 -44.68 0.68
N PHE A 164 11.06 -43.91 1.34
CA PHE A 164 11.97 -44.43 2.37
C PHE A 164 11.25 -44.93 3.63
N ILE A 165 10.01 -44.49 3.89
CA ILE A 165 9.18 -44.94 5.02
C ILE A 165 8.63 -46.34 4.72
N GLU A 166 8.07 -46.58 3.53
CA GLU A 166 7.55 -47.90 3.12
C GLU A 166 8.68 -48.94 3.00
N ASP A 167 9.85 -48.52 2.52
CA ASP A 167 11.01 -49.39 2.36
C ASP A 167 11.79 -49.63 3.67
N GLY A 168 11.57 -48.80 4.70
CA GLY A 168 12.17 -48.92 6.02
C GLY A 168 13.63 -48.46 6.08
N ASN A 169 13.98 -47.44 5.29
CA ASN A 169 15.32 -46.87 5.22
C ASN A 169 15.48 -45.75 6.26
N THR A 170 15.73 -46.13 7.52
CA THR A 170 15.78 -45.19 8.67
C THR A 170 16.81 -44.06 8.50
N ALA A 171 17.95 -44.33 7.86
CA ALA A 171 18.98 -43.32 7.61
C ALA A 171 18.53 -42.26 6.59
N ALA A 172 17.80 -42.66 5.55
CA ALA A 172 17.26 -41.74 4.56
C ALA A 172 16.10 -40.91 5.13
N ALA A 173 15.25 -41.51 5.98
CA ALA A 173 14.20 -40.80 6.70
C ALA A 173 14.78 -39.72 7.62
N PHE A 174 15.73 -40.09 8.48
CA PHE A 174 16.37 -39.15 9.40
C PHE A 174 17.14 -38.03 8.67
N GLY A 175 17.79 -38.35 7.54
CA GLY A 175 18.44 -37.33 6.71
C GLY A 175 17.46 -36.39 6.01
N ALA A 176 16.26 -36.86 5.66
CA ALA A 176 15.20 -36.03 5.09
C ALA A 176 14.64 -35.06 6.14
N GLU A 177 14.26 -35.59 7.30
CA GLU A 177 13.76 -34.85 8.47
C GLU A 177 14.77 -33.78 8.93
N SER A 178 16.05 -34.16 9.07
CA SER A 178 17.10 -33.21 9.47
C SER A 178 17.27 -32.03 8.51
N LEU A 179 16.96 -32.17 7.22
CA LEU A 179 17.01 -31.05 6.28
C LEU A 179 15.86 -30.06 6.52
N VAL A 180 14.70 -30.56 6.95
CA VAL A 180 13.54 -29.73 7.28
C VAL A 180 13.77 -29.03 8.62
N ASP A 181 14.24 -29.74 9.64
CA ASP A 181 14.52 -29.19 10.97
C ASP A 181 15.60 -28.10 10.97
N ASN A 182 16.59 -28.20 10.07
CA ASN A 182 17.62 -27.17 9.91
C ASN A 182 17.18 -26.05 8.94
N ASN A 183 15.91 -26.02 8.54
CA ASN A 183 15.31 -25.04 7.62
C ASN A 183 16.11 -24.88 6.32
N VAL A 184 16.63 -26.00 5.80
CA VAL A 184 17.46 -26.02 4.59
C VAL A 184 16.61 -25.93 3.35
N LEU A 185 15.40 -26.51 3.37
CA LEU A 185 14.53 -26.52 2.19
C LEU A 185 14.04 -25.11 1.82
N PRO A 186 13.84 -24.83 0.52
CA PRO A 186 13.28 -23.56 0.07
C PRO A 186 11.89 -23.33 0.67
N THR A 187 11.57 -22.11 1.11
CA THR A 187 10.27 -21.79 1.71
C THR A 187 9.22 -21.40 0.66
N SER A 188 9.66 -20.97 -0.53
CA SER A 188 8.80 -20.63 -1.67
C SER A 188 9.20 -21.33 -2.97
N VAL A 189 8.33 -21.25 -3.99
CA VAL A 189 8.62 -21.79 -5.33
C VAL A 189 9.65 -20.91 -6.05
N GLU A 190 9.68 -19.63 -5.73
CA GLU A 190 10.66 -18.65 -6.18
C GLU A 190 12.05 -18.98 -5.64
N ASP A 191 12.16 -19.32 -4.34
CA ASP A 191 13.41 -19.76 -3.73
C ASP A 191 13.91 -21.04 -4.36
N LEU A 192 13.01 -22.02 -4.57
CA LEU A 192 13.35 -23.27 -5.24
C LEU A 192 13.86 -23.03 -6.67
N ALA A 193 13.22 -22.12 -7.42
CA ALA A 193 13.66 -21.76 -8.77
C ALA A 193 15.03 -21.04 -8.75
N SER A 194 15.25 -20.16 -7.77
CA SER A 194 16.51 -19.45 -7.54
C SER A 194 17.65 -20.41 -7.16
N ASP A 195 17.35 -21.42 -6.34
CA ASP A 195 18.30 -22.46 -5.95
C ASP A 195 18.65 -23.42 -7.08
N ALA A 196 17.70 -23.65 -7.99
CA ALA A 196 17.88 -24.45 -9.19
C ALA A 196 18.62 -23.73 -10.33
N ASP A 197 18.74 -22.39 -10.29
CA ASP A 197 19.41 -21.61 -11.33
C ASP A 197 20.93 -21.84 -11.34
N GLU A 198 21.47 -22.34 -12.47
CA GLU A 198 22.92 -22.55 -12.69
C GLU A 198 23.72 -21.23 -12.58
N ASP A 199 23.12 -20.10 -12.96
CA ASP A 199 23.79 -18.79 -12.94
C ASP A 199 23.73 -18.11 -11.55
N ASN A 200 22.94 -18.63 -10.62
CA ASN A 200 22.86 -18.10 -9.25
C ASN A 200 23.97 -18.67 -8.36
N SER A 201 25.08 -17.94 -8.27
CA SER A 201 26.18 -18.28 -7.35
C SER A 201 25.93 -17.89 -5.88
N GLY A 202 24.78 -17.28 -5.57
CA GLY A 202 24.39 -16.84 -4.22
C GLY A 202 23.56 -17.87 -3.43
N SER A 203 22.95 -18.84 -4.10
CA SER A 203 22.20 -19.93 -3.45
C SER A 203 23.10 -20.78 -2.54
N THR A 204 22.70 -20.95 -1.29
CA THR A 204 23.42 -21.75 -0.27
C THR A 204 22.84 -23.14 -0.07
N LEU A 205 21.64 -23.45 -0.61
CA LEU A 205 20.91 -24.70 -0.41
C LEU A 205 21.78 -25.96 -0.45
N LEU A 206 22.61 -26.13 -1.48
CA LEU A 206 23.42 -27.34 -1.64
C LEU A 206 24.62 -27.40 -0.68
N ASP A 207 25.17 -26.25 -0.29
CA ASP A 207 26.25 -26.17 0.69
C ASP A 207 25.71 -26.43 2.11
N ASP A 208 24.54 -25.86 2.44
CA ASP A 208 23.86 -26.07 3.71
C ASP A 208 23.35 -27.51 3.85
N ALA A 209 22.72 -28.04 2.80
CA ALA A 209 22.31 -29.45 2.74
C ALA A 209 23.50 -30.40 2.85
N GLN A 210 24.66 -30.05 2.27
CA GLN A 210 25.87 -30.85 2.43
C GLN A 210 26.33 -30.88 3.89
N ALA A 211 26.31 -29.74 4.59
CA ALA A 211 26.70 -29.67 5.99
C ALA A 211 25.79 -30.53 6.88
N VAL A 212 24.46 -30.44 6.68
CA VAL A 212 23.47 -31.27 7.38
C VAL A 212 23.70 -32.75 7.09
N ASN A 213 23.79 -33.13 5.82
CA ASN A 213 23.97 -34.52 5.41
C ASN A 213 25.26 -35.14 5.96
N GLU A 214 26.37 -34.40 5.98
CA GLU A 214 27.64 -34.87 6.54
C GLU A 214 27.57 -35.04 8.06
N GLY A 215 26.88 -34.14 8.78
CA GLY A 215 26.62 -34.26 10.23
C GLY A 215 25.77 -35.49 10.55
N VAL A 216 24.69 -35.71 9.79
CA VAL A 216 23.85 -36.90 9.89
C VAL A 216 24.66 -38.18 9.65
N ALA A 217 25.52 -38.20 8.62
CA ALA A 217 26.36 -39.35 8.32
C ALA A 217 27.32 -39.68 9.47
N ASP A 218 27.97 -38.68 10.06
CA ASP A 218 28.87 -38.85 11.20
C ASP A 218 28.13 -39.38 12.44
N TYR A 219 26.91 -38.91 12.70
CA TYR A 219 26.08 -39.39 13.79
C TYR A 219 25.65 -40.87 13.60
N ILE A 220 25.20 -41.22 12.39
CA ILE A 220 24.84 -42.59 12.05
C ILE A 220 26.04 -43.52 12.19
N ASP A 221 27.22 -43.12 11.72
CA ASP A 221 28.47 -43.88 11.87
C ASP A 221 28.81 -44.16 13.36
N GLU A 222 28.54 -43.20 14.25
CA GLU A 222 28.70 -43.39 15.70
C GLU A 222 27.69 -44.41 16.25
N LEU A 223 26.42 -44.31 15.88
CA LEU A 223 25.38 -45.26 16.29
C LEU A 223 25.72 -46.68 15.82
N GLU A 224 26.07 -46.83 14.54
CA GLU A 224 26.44 -48.12 13.94
C GLU A 224 27.67 -48.75 14.61
N ALA A 225 28.66 -47.94 15.00
CA ALA A 225 29.84 -48.41 15.72
C ALA A 225 29.50 -49.01 17.10
N ASN A 226 28.36 -48.62 17.67
CA ASN A 226 27.88 -49.06 18.98
C ASN A 226 26.87 -50.23 18.90
N LEU A 227 26.38 -50.60 17.72
CA LEU A 227 25.46 -51.73 17.53
C LEU A 227 26.13 -53.10 17.76
N GLU A 228 25.44 -54.03 18.44
CA GLU A 228 25.89 -55.42 18.53
C GLU A 228 25.57 -56.21 17.24
N GLU A 229 26.35 -57.26 16.92
CA GLU A 229 26.17 -58.06 15.69
C GLU A 229 24.75 -58.66 15.59
N GLY A 230 23.92 -58.07 14.71
CA GLY A 230 22.53 -58.49 14.46
C GLY A 230 21.45 -57.60 15.06
N GLU A 231 21.80 -56.44 15.61
CA GLU A 231 20.87 -55.34 15.91
C GLU A 231 20.67 -54.46 14.67
N GLU A 232 19.47 -53.88 14.53
CA GLU A 232 19.12 -52.89 13.49
C GLU A 232 19.34 -51.49 14.06
N LEU A 233 19.72 -50.53 13.21
CA LEU A 233 19.83 -49.12 13.57
C LEU A 233 18.45 -48.63 14.05
N SER A 234 18.43 -47.90 15.16
CA SER A 234 17.26 -47.23 15.71
C SER A 234 17.73 -45.86 16.15
N ILE A 235 17.15 -44.83 15.53
CA ILE A 235 17.29 -43.44 15.93
C ILE A 235 16.10 -43.14 16.84
N ASP A 236 16.27 -42.24 17.80
CA ASP A 236 15.19 -41.85 18.72
C ASP A 236 14.43 -40.70 18.06
N ASP A 237 13.10 -40.84 17.94
CA ASP A 237 12.25 -39.89 17.20
C ASP A 237 12.14 -38.52 17.93
N GLU A 238 12.66 -38.40 19.16
CA GLU A 238 12.71 -37.15 19.96
C GLU A 238 14.06 -36.39 19.80
N LEU A 239 14.94 -36.82 18.88
CA LEU A 239 16.27 -36.24 18.71
C LEU A 239 16.37 -35.40 17.43
N VAL A 240 16.65 -34.11 17.61
CA VAL A 240 16.94 -33.19 16.52
C VAL A 240 18.45 -32.96 16.42
N LEU A 241 18.98 -33.05 15.21
CA LEU A 241 20.37 -32.72 14.91
C LEU A 241 20.44 -31.31 14.37
N ILE A 242 21.06 -30.38 15.10
CA ILE A 242 21.25 -29.00 14.67
C ILE A 242 22.71 -28.79 14.27
N ILE A 243 22.95 -28.21 13.09
CA ILE A 243 24.30 -27.82 12.69
C ILE A 243 24.75 -26.59 13.47
N ASP A 244 25.85 -26.71 14.22
CA ASP A 244 26.48 -25.62 14.96
C ASP A 244 27.97 -25.56 14.60
N GLU A 245 28.33 -24.56 13.80
CA GLU A 245 29.72 -24.31 13.40
C GLU A 245 30.67 -24.01 14.56
N ASN A 246 30.14 -23.70 15.74
CA ASN A 246 30.92 -23.46 16.96
C ASN A 246 31.16 -24.73 17.79
N ASP A 247 30.46 -25.83 17.51
CA ASP A 247 30.69 -27.12 18.15
C ASP A 247 31.95 -27.82 17.58
N PRO A 248 32.80 -28.45 18.41
CA PRO A 248 33.99 -29.17 17.95
C PRO A 248 33.72 -30.30 16.94
N ASP A 249 32.53 -30.89 16.98
CA ASP A 249 32.09 -31.98 16.12
C ASP A 249 31.22 -31.45 14.95
N GLY A 250 30.89 -30.15 14.94
CA GLY A 250 30.20 -29.44 13.83
C GLY A 250 28.66 -29.52 13.87
N TYR A 251 28.12 -30.24 14.85
CA TYR A 251 26.69 -30.37 15.10
C TYR A 251 26.44 -30.57 16.60
N VAL A 252 25.23 -30.24 17.04
CA VAL A 252 24.72 -30.55 18.38
C VAL A 252 23.50 -31.43 18.26
N ILE A 253 23.32 -32.31 19.24
CA ILE A 253 22.14 -33.16 19.35
C ILE A 253 21.31 -32.60 20.50
N GLU A 254 20.14 -32.11 20.18
CA GLU A 254 19.17 -31.60 21.14
C GLU A 254 17.96 -32.55 21.21
N THR A 255 17.10 -32.30 22.19
CA THR A 255 15.84 -33.04 22.34
C THR A 255 14.73 -32.11 21.93
N ASP A 256 13.83 -32.62 21.10
CA ASP A 256 12.51 -32.05 20.86
C ASP A 256 11.52 -33.05 21.46
N SER A 257 11.05 -32.74 22.66
CA SER A 257 10.26 -33.65 23.47
C SER A 257 8.83 -33.85 22.98
N ASP A 258 8.31 -32.96 22.14
CA ASP A 258 6.92 -33.02 21.67
C ASP A 258 6.78 -33.01 20.15
N GLY A 259 7.89 -32.82 19.43
CA GLY A 259 8.02 -33.08 18.00
C GLY A 259 7.45 -31.95 17.14
N ASP A 260 7.51 -30.69 17.58
CA ASP A 260 7.07 -29.55 16.77
C ASP A 260 8.18 -28.91 15.91
N GLY A 261 9.41 -29.43 16.00
CA GLY A 261 10.57 -28.93 15.26
C GLY A 261 11.31 -27.81 15.98
N VAL A 262 10.87 -27.39 17.18
CA VAL A 262 11.57 -26.43 18.04
C VAL A 262 12.20 -27.19 19.20
N VAL A 263 13.52 -27.11 19.32
CA VAL A 263 14.22 -27.85 20.38
C VAL A 263 13.84 -27.35 21.78
N ASP A 264 13.81 -28.25 22.76
CA ASP A 264 13.45 -28.00 24.18
C ASP A 264 14.16 -26.78 24.80
N SER A 265 15.32 -26.38 24.26
CA SER A 265 16.12 -25.26 24.77
C SER A 265 15.67 -23.89 24.25
N GLN A 266 14.94 -23.87 23.14
CA GLN A 266 14.42 -22.69 22.43
C GLN A 266 12.89 -22.63 22.48
N ASP A 267 12.25 -23.75 22.76
CA ASP A 267 10.81 -23.87 22.95
C ASP A 267 10.37 -23.36 24.34
N PHE A 268 9.39 -22.44 24.34
CA PHE A 268 8.70 -21.98 25.54
C PHE A 268 7.96 -23.10 26.29
N ALA A 269 7.27 -24.00 25.57
CA ALA A 269 6.54 -25.13 26.12
C ALA A 269 6.98 -26.50 25.53
N PRO A 270 8.17 -27.03 25.96
CA PRO A 270 8.80 -28.30 25.52
C PRO A 270 8.05 -29.62 25.72
N GLN A 271 6.74 -29.59 25.91
CA GLN A 271 5.87 -30.76 26.08
C GLN A 271 4.49 -30.54 25.43
N ASP A 272 4.29 -29.40 24.76
CA ASP A 272 3.08 -28.99 24.10
C ASP A 272 3.40 -28.46 22.70
N ALA A 273 3.44 -29.37 21.74
CA ALA A 273 3.78 -29.17 20.32
C ALA A 273 2.88 -28.18 19.55
N THR A 274 2.02 -27.42 20.25
CA THR A 274 1.20 -26.35 19.70
C THR A 274 1.65 -24.98 20.20
N GLU A 275 2.70 -24.86 21.00
CA GLU A 275 3.12 -23.62 21.67
C GLU A 275 4.65 -23.54 21.76
N TRP A 276 5.29 -22.67 20.98
CA TRP A 276 6.77 -22.59 20.93
C TRP A 276 7.36 -21.21 21.25
N VAL A 277 6.58 -20.12 21.12
CA VAL A 277 6.96 -18.74 21.47
C VAL A 277 6.04 -18.20 22.58
N ASP A 278 6.58 -17.30 23.40
CA ASP A 278 5.90 -16.53 24.47
C ASP A 278 6.53 -15.12 24.44
N SER A 279 6.00 -14.28 23.56
CA SER A 279 6.56 -12.99 23.15
C SER A 279 6.59 -11.99 24.31
N ASP A 280 5.50 -11.87 25.04
CA ASP A 280 5.33 -11.01 26.22
C ASP A 280 5.82 -11.63 27.55
N LYS A 281 6.08 -12.93 27.57
CA LYS A 281 6.57 -13.71 28.73
C LYS A 281 5.54 -13.85 29.84
N ASP A 282 4.25 -13.92 29.51
CA ASP A 282 3.15 -14.08 30.45
C ASP A 282 2.90 -15.55 30.88
N LEU A 283 3.55 -16.49 30.17
CA LEU A 283 3.44 -17.94 30.29
C LEU A 283 2.23 -18.59 29.59
N ILE A 284 1.61 -17.89 28.66
CA ILE A 284 0.73 -18.40 27.62
C ILE A 284 1.53 -18.30 26.32
N GLY A 285 1.50 -19.33 25.49
CA GLY A 285 2.21 -19.26 24.21
C GLY A 285 1.40 -18.47 23.21
N ASP A 286 2.08 -17.82 22.27
CA ASP A 286 1.50 -16.90 21.28
C ASP A 286 0.33 -17.56 20.49
N ASN A 287 0.37 -18.88 20.24
CA ASN A 287 -0.71 -19.55 19.52
C ASN A 287 -2.02 -19.68 20.34
N ALA A 288 -1.94 -19.53 21.66
CA ALA A 288 -3.08 -19.54 22.59
C ALA A 288 -3.36 -18.19 23.26
N ASP A 289 -2.45 -17.24 23.19
CA ASP A 289 -2.70 -15.86 23.61
C ASP A 289 -3.55 -15.14 22.56
N LEU A 290 -4.10 -13.98 22.93
CA LEU A 290 -4.91 -13.13 22.07
C LEU A 290 -4.38 -11.69 22.07
N ASP A 291 -3.20 -11.47 22.65
CA ASP A 291 -2.55 -10.19 22.97
C ASP A 291 -1.06 -10.51 23.23
N ASP A 292 -0.36 -10.92 22.18
CA ASP A 292 0.96 -11.59 22.19
C ASP A 292 2.10 -10.71 22.76
N ASP A 293 1.91 -9.39 22.84
CA ASP A 293 2.84 -8.42 23.42
C ASP A 293 2.32 -7.72 24.70
N ASN A 294 1.07 -8.03 25.09
CA ASN A 294 0.38 -7.56 26.29
C ASN A 294 0.27 -6.02 26.40
N ASP A 295 0.20 -5.34 25.27
CA ASP A 295 0.01 -3.89 25.18
C ASP A 295 -1.44 -3.47 25.55
N GLY A 296 -2.39 -4.42 25.42
CA GLY A 296 -3.80 -4.28 25.75
C GLY A 296 -4.74 -4.20 24.55
N THR A 297 -4.21 -4.29 23.34
CA THR A 297 -4.90 -4.41 22.05
C THR A 297 -4.80 -5.87 21.58
N PRO A 298 -5.93 -6.56 21.31
CA PRO A 298 -5.86 -7.96 20.91
C PRO A 298 -5.26 -8.13 19.51
N ASP A 299 -4.52 -9.21 19.23
CA ASP A 299 -3.79 -9.42 17.94
C ASP A 299 -4.64 -9.32 16.67
N LEU A 300 -5.97 -9.51 16.78
CA LEU A 300 -6.89 -9.40 15.64
C LEU A 300 -7.30 -7.94 15.34
N GLU A 301 -6.99 -7.03 16.25
CA GLU A 301 -7.27 -5.60 16.22
C GLU A 301 -5.97 -4.79 16.37
N ASP A 302 -4.81 -5.45 16.32
CA ASP A 302 -3.47 -4.90 16.44
C ASP A 302 -2.70 -5.16 15.15
N ASP A 303 -2.24 -4.10 14.49
CA ASP A 303 -1.51 -4.24 13.24
C ASP A 303 -0.07 -4.72 13.50
N LEU A 304 0.49 -4.45 14.69
CA LEU A 304 1.84 -4.84 15.12
C LEU A 304 1.80 -5.73 16.40
N PRO A 305 1.25 -6.95 16.34
CA PRO A 305 0.91 -7.79 17.51
C PRO A 305 2.09 -8.29 18.36
N TYR A 306 3.33 -7.94 17.98
CA TYR A 306 4.55 -8.33 18.69
C TYR A 306 5.34 -7.13 19.23
N ASP A 307 4.88 -5.90 19.00
CA ASP A 307 5.52 -4.68 19.48
C ASP A 307 4.61 -3.90 20.43
N SER A 308 4.81 -4.16 21.72
CA SER A 308 4.06 -3.51 22.82
C SER A 308 4.11 -1.98 22.89
N THR A 309 4.80 -1.32 21.96
CA THR A 309 4.86 0.14 21.84
C THR A 309 4.02 0.70 20.70
N GLU A 310 3.52 -0.14 19.80
CA GLU A 310 2.74 0.20 18.60
C GLU A 310 1.42 -0.59 18.60
N THR A 311 0.39 -0.08 17.93
CA THR A 311 -0.90 -0.80 17.79
C THR A 311 -1.54 -0.64 16.42
N SER A 312 -0.99 0.28 15.63
CA SER A 312 -1.54 0.76 14.37
C SER A 312 -0.40 0.87 13.37
N ASP A 313 -0.67 0.50 12.14
CA ASP A 313 0.21 0.62 10.97
C ASP A 313 -0.69 1.02 9.79
N ASN A 314 -0.94 2.32 9.69
CA ASN A 314 -2.05 2.88 8.92
C ASN A 314 -1.88 2.72 7.40
N ASP A 315 -0.65 2.59 6.92
CA ASP A 315 -0.31 2.34 5.52
C ASP A 315 0.15 0.89 5.24
N ASN A 316 0.28 0.08 6.29
CA ASN A 316 0.67 -1.33 6.27
C ASN A 316 2.08 -1.57 5.71
N ASP A 317 3.00 -0.65 5.93
CA ASP A 317 4.38 -0.79 5.49
C ASP A 317 5.27 -1.57 6.48
N GLY A 318 4.71 -1.89 7.67
CA GLY A 318 5.36 -2.63 8.75
C GLY A 318 6.04 -1.75 9.80
N ILE A 319 5.91 -0.42 9.70
CA ILE A 319 6.32 0.57 10.68
C ILE A 319 5.08 1.04 11.43
N GLY A 320 5.10 0.98 12.77
CA GLY A 320 3.95 1.44 13.55
C GLY A 320 3.84 2.97 13.59
N ASP A 321 2.62 3.50 13.58
CA ASP A 321 2.29 4.94 13.53
C ASP A 321 3.00 5.81 14.60
N ILE A 322 3.41 5.26 15.75
CA ILE A 322 4.13 6.08 16.75
C ILE A 322 5.58 6.34 16.31
N LYS A 323 6.12 5.47 15.46
CA LYS A 323 7.48 5.54 14.92
C LYS A 323 7.52 6.06 13.49
N ASP A 324 6.51 5.75 12.70
CA ASP A 324 6.30 6.36 11.40
C ASP A 324 6.16 7.88 11.55
N THR A 325 6.54 8.62 10.52
CA THR A 325 6.38 10.06 10.46
C THR A 325 5.49 10.52 9.30
N ASP A 326 4.97 9.57 8.53
CA ASP A 326 4.07 9.71 7.39
C ASP A 326 3.11 8.50 7.44
N ASP A 327 2.25 8.41 8.47
CA ASP A 327 1.45 7.21 8.82
C ASP A 327 0.54 6.73 7.66
N ASP A 328 0.34 7.54 6.62
CA ASP A 328 -0.43 7.17 5.43
C ASP A 328 0.37 7.17 4.10
N ASN A 329 1.67 7.45 4.18
CA ASN A 329 2.64 7.45 3.10
C ASN A 329 2.23 8.25 1.85
N ASP A 330 1.44 9.32 2.02
CA ASP A 330 1.07 10.22 0.92
C ASP A 330 2.22 11.19 0.52
N GLY A 331 3.23 11.30 1.39
CA GLY A 331 4.39 12.18 1.26
C GLY A 331 4.31 13.47 2.08
N ILE A 332 3.26 13.65 2.86
CA ILE A 332 3.01 14.77 3.76
C ILE A 332 3.06 14.23 5.20
N LEU A 333 4.19 14.44 5.86
CA LEU A 333 4.39 14.02 7.25
C LEU A 333 3.22 14.38 8.20
N ASP A 334 2.86 13.51 9.14
CA ASP A 334 1.70 13.61 10.07
C ASP A 334 1.57 14.95 10.79
N VAL A 335 2.72 15.53 11.08
CA VAL A 335 2.86 16.79 11.81
C VAL A 335 2.37 18.00 11.01
N ASP A 336 2.28 17.84 9.70
CA ASP A 336 2.00 18.85 8.70
C ASP A 336 0.82 18.45 7.81
N ASP A 337 0.38 17.19 7.89
CA ASP A 337 -0.89 16.72 7.36
C ASP A 337 -2.08 17.08 8.29
N SER A 338 -3.15 17.54 7.66
CA SER A 338 -4.44 17.77 8.30
C SER A 338 -5.20 16.48 8.62
N SER A 339 -4.85 15.38 7.96
CA SER A 339 -5.50 14.07 8.10
C SER A 339 -4.51 12.89 8.20
N PRO A 340 -3.56 12.89 9.18
CA PRO A 340 -2.32 12.09 9.16
C PRO A 340 -2.39 10.57 8.94
N ASN A 341 -3.58 9.99 9.05
CA ASN A 341 -3.80 8.56 8.98
C ASN A 341 -4.62 8.21 7.73
N THR A 342 -4.78 9.16 6.80
CA THR A 342 -5.64 9.03 5.62
C THR A 342 -5.00 9.78 4.46
N PRO A 343 -4.50 9.06 3.45
CA PRO A 343 -3.64 9.69 2.45
C PRO A 343 -4.42 10.72 1.62
N ASP A 344 -3.83 11.88 1.35
CA ASP A 344 -4.34 12.96 0.50
C ASP A 344 -4.31 12.55 -0.99
N LEU A 345 -5.05 11.49 -1.30
CA LEU A 345 -5.19 10.94 -2.63
C LEU A 345 -6.19 11.77 -3.44
N SER A 346 -5.79 12.16 -4.64
CA SER A 346 -6.74 12.64 -5.64
C SER A 346 -7.82 11.57 -5.90
N PRO A 347 -9.00 11.99 -6.34
CA PRO A 347 -10.09 11.10 -6.74
C PRO A 347 -9.70 9.78 -7.43
N ILE A 348 -8.79 9.89 -8.39
CA ILE A 348 -8.40 8.76 -9.23
C ILE A 348 -7.40 7.86 -8.50
N GLU A 349 -6.54 8.41 -7.65
CA GLU A 349 -5.58 7.65 -6.85
C GLU A 349 -6.30 6.77 -5.83
N GLN A 350 -7.41 7.23 -5.25
CA GLN A 350 -8.27 6.44 -4.37
C GLN A 350 -8.82 5.19 -5.08
N VAL A 351 -9.31 5.34 -6.32
CA VAL A 351 -9.84 4.21 -7.11
C VAL A 351 -8.75 3.19 -7.37
N ILE A 352 -7.52 3.65 -7.60
CA ILE A 352 -6.42 2.77 -7.94
C ILE A 352 -5.88 2.04 -6.70
N ALA A 353 -5.68 2.75 -5.59
CA ALA A 353 -5.32 2.16 -4.30
C ALA A 353 -6.32 1.06 -3.91
N PHE A 354 -7.63 1.36 -4.02
CA PHE A 354 -8.67 0.36 -3.82
C PHE A 354 -8.48 -0.85 -4.72
N MET A 355 -8.35 -0.64 -6.04
CA MET A 355 -8.19 -1.73 -7.02
C MET A 355 -6.93 -2.57 -6.79
N GLN A 356 -5.85 -1.99 -6.26
CA GLN A 356 -4.61 -2.68 -5.91
C GLN A 356 -4.81 -3.62 -4.71
N ALA A 357 -5.30 -3.09 -3.59
CA ALA A 357 -5.52 -3.82 -2.33
C ALA A 357 -6.53 -4.97 -2.47
N ASN A 358 -7.42 -4.89 -3.46
CA ASN A 358 -8.58 -5.75 -3.55
C ASN A 358 -8.49 -6.77 -4.69
N SER A 359 -8.53 -8.05 -4.35
CA SER A 359 -8.54 -9.17 -5.30
C SER A 359 -9.98 -9.67 -5.55
N THR A 360 -10.53 -9.33 -6.74
CA THR A 360 -11.77 -9.86 -7.38
C THR A 360 -13.17 -9.27 -7.05
N PHE A 361 -14.04 -9.23 -8.08
CA PHE A 361 -15.48 -8.85 -8.14
C PHE A 361 -15.92 -7.69 -7.22
N TYR A 362 -16.01 -6.50 -7.81
CA TYR A 362 -16.59 -5.31 -7.18
C TYR A 362 -17.63 -4.69 -8.10
N SER A 363 -18.68 -4.12 -7.52
CA SER A 363 -19.53 -3.15 -8.20
C SER A 363 -19.15 -1.81 -7.61
N LEU A 364 -18.21 -1.13 -8.28
CA LEU A 364 -17.76 0.20 -7.88
C LEU A 364 -18.53 1.22 -8.69
N TRP A 365 -18.97 2.25 -8.01
CA TRP A 365 -19.31 3.52 -8.63
C TRP A 365 -18.63 4.61 -7.81
N ALA A 366 -18.22 5.66 -8.50
CA ALA A 366 -17.59 6.83 -7.93
C ALA A 366 -18.59 7.99 -8.02
N ASP A 367 -18.75 8.75 -6.95
CA ASP A 367 -19.42 10.05 -7.02
C ASP A 367 -18.38 11.15 -6.94
N GLU A 368 -18.43 12.12 -7.87
CA GLU A 368 -17.48 13.22 -7.98
C GLU A 368 -18.14 14.52 -7.49
N ASP A 369 -17.83 14.93 -6.26
CA ASP A 369 -18.33 16.16 -5.66
C ASP A 369 -17.28 17.28 -5.77
N SER A 370 -17.50 18.21 -6.70
CA SER A 370 -16.63 19.38 -6.86
C SER A 370 -17.13 20.60 -6.08
N TYR A 371 -16.30 21.13 -5.18
CA TYR A 371 -16.60 22.31 -4.36
C TYR A 371 -15.49 23.35 -4.41
N GLN A 372 -15.83 24.62 -4.11
CA GLN A 372 -14.82 25.66 -3.93
C GLN A 372 -14.48 25.81 -2.46
N ASP A 373 -13.19 25.72 -2.15
CA ASP A 373 -12.67 25.87 -0.81
C ASP A 373 -12.74 27.34 -0.32
N SER A 374 -12.25 27.59 0.90
CA SER A 374 -12.25 28.94 1.48
C SER A 374 -11.30 29.93 0.80
N MET A 375 -10.33 29.44 0.03
CA MET A 375 -9.35 30.21 -0.75
C MET A 375 -9.81 30.45 -2.20
N GLY A 376 -10.86 29.75 -2.64
CA GLY A 376 -11.49 29.86 -3.95
C GLY A 376 -10.91 28.90 -4.99
N GLU A 377 -10.17 27.88 -4.54
CA GLU A 377 -9.66 26.76 -5.32
C GLU A 377 -10.75 25.71 -5.46
N GLN A 378 -10.78 25.03 -6.61
CA GLN A 378 -11.79 24.02 -6.90
C GLN A 378 -11.23 22.67 -6.48
N GLN A 379 -11.83 22.09 -5.44
CA GLN A 379 -11.58 20.72 -5.02
C GLN A 379 -12.59 19.80 -5.66
N THR A 380 -12.19 18.55 -5.82
CA THR A 380 -13.00 17.46 -6.30
C THR A 380 -12.77 16.29 -5.34
N ASP A 381 -13.82 15.91 -4.61
CA ASP A 381 -13.81 14.68 -3.82
C ASP A 381 -14.40 13.56 -4.67
N VAL A 382 -13.77 12.39 -4.70
CA VAL A 382 -14.43 11.19 -5.21
C VAL A 382 -14.67 10.21 -4.07
N SER A 383 -15.92 9.77 -3.97
CA SER A 383 -16.32 8.73 -3.02
C SER A 383 -16.53 7.43 -3.78
N ILE A 384 -15.86 6.36 -3.38
CA ILE A 384 -16.01 5.03 -3.98
C ILE A 384 -17.04 4.25 -3.19
N PHE A 385 -17.98 3.59 -3.87
CA PHE A 385 -19.03 2.82 -3.20
C PHE A 385 -18.96 1.33 -3.52
N MET A 386 -19.25 0.49 -2.52
CA MET A 386 -19.32 -0.97 -2.62
C MET A 386 -20.61 -1.53 -2.01
N GLU A 387 -21.31 -2.34 -2.80
CA GLU A 387 -22.53 -3.02 -2.37
C GLU A 387 -22.27 -4.42 -1.78
N LYS A 388 -22.86 -4.70 -0.61
CA LYS A 388 -22.81 -6.02 0.06
C LYS A 388 -24.14 -6.75 -0.02
N PHE A 389 -24.10 -7.99 -0.55
CA PHE A 389 -25.27 -8.85 -0.66
C PHE A 389 -25.24 -10.04 0.32
N GLU A 390 -26.36 -10.33 0.97
CA GLU A 390 -26.57 -11.61 1.68
C GLU A 390 -27.34 -12.58 0.78
N VAL A 391 -26.82 -13.79 0.61
CA VAL A 391 -27.47 -14.83 -0.21
C VAL A 391 -28.14 -15.87 0.67
N ALA A 392 -29.48 -15.92 0.62
CA ALA A 392 -30.27 -16.91 1.33
C ALA A 392 -31.42 -17.45 0.47
N ASN A 393 -31.57 -18.78 0.41
CA ASN A 393 -32.64 -19.45 -0.35
C ASN A 393 -32.69 -19.07 -1.85
N ASN A 394 -31.53 -18.87 -2.49
CA ASN A 394 -31.38 -18.39 -3.87
C ASN A 394 -31.94 -16.97 -4.09
N ILE A 395 -32.00 -16.15 -3.06
CA ILE A 395 -32.25 -14.70 -3.17
C ILE A 395 -31.01 -14.03 -2.60
N ALA A 396 -30.36 -13.17 -3.37
CA ALA A 396 -29.38 -12.23 -2.89
C ALA A 396 -30.12 -10.92 -2.56
N SER A 397 -29.92 -10.40 -1.36
CA SER A 397 -30.54 -9.15 -0.90
C SER A 397 -29.44 -8.18 -0.51
N LEU A 398 -29.46 -6.97 -1.06
CA LEU A 398 -28.58 -5.88 -0.64
C LEU A 398 -28.75 -5.65 0.87
N GLN A 399 -27.65 -5.71 1.62
CA GLN A 399 -27.60 -5.54 3.07
C GLN A 399 -27.03 -4.20 3.48
N ALA A 400 -25.98 -3.75 2.77
CA ALA A 400 -25.24 -2.54 3.05
C ALA A 400 -24.67 -1.99 1.75
N ASN A 401 -24.58 -0.66 1.66
CA ASN A 401 -23.71 0.04 0.73
C ASN A 401 -22.61 0.67 1.58
N TYR A 402 -21.35 0.49 1.20
CA TYR A 402 -20.21 1.05 1.89
C TYR A 402 -19.59 2.13 1.02
N GLU A 403 -19.33 3.28 1.58
CA GLU A 403 -18.36 4.23 1.04
C GLU A 403 -16.97 3.77 1.49
N ILE A 404 -16.06 3.63 0.55
CA ILE A 404 -14.67 3.28 0.81
C ILE A 404 -13.90 4.60 0.93
N GLN A 405 -13.25 4.79 2.06
CA GLN A 405 -12.40 5.92 2.35
C GLN A 405 -11.00 5.71 1.72
N PRO A 406 -10.15 6.76 1.61
CA PRO A 406 -8.81 6.66 1.05
C PRO A 406 -7.93 5.57 1.70
N ASP A 407 -8.08 5.37 3.02
CA ASP A 407 -7.43 4.35 3.85
C ASP A 407 -8.00 2.92 3.65
N GLY A 408 -8.95 2.74 2.73
CA GLY A 408 -9.65 1.47 2.52
C GLY A 408 -10.73 1.15 3.56
N ALA A 409 -10.92 1.99 4.58
CA ALA A 409 -11.96 1.82 5.57
C ALA A 409 -13.35 1.97 4.94
N MET A 410 -14.30 1.18 5.43
CA MET A 410 -15.66 1.13 4.86
C MET A 410 -16.66 1.82 5.78
N TRP A 411 -17.27 2.91 5.29
CA TRP A 411 -18.37 3.60 5.96
C TRP A 411 -19.73 3.13 5.43
N GLU A 412 -20.55 2.51 6.28
CA GLU A 412 -21.87 2.00 5.88
C GLU A 412 -22.90 3.14 5.71
N GLN A 413 -23.44 3.28 4.50
CA GLN A 413 -24.51 4.23 4.19
C GLN A 413 -25.90 3.75 4.66
N ASP A 414 -26.78 4.71 4.99
CA ASP A 414 -28.16 4.41 5.37
C ASP A 414 -29.02 4.10 4.15
N LEU A 415 -29.16 2.82 3.81
CA LEU A 415 -30.01 2.32 2.74
C LEU A 415 -31.51 2.67 2.85
N TYR A 416 -31.96 3.27 3.96
CA TYR A 416 -33.37 3.60 4.22
C TYR A 416 -33.62 5.09 4.45
N ASP A 417 -32.77 5.97 3.91
CA ASP A 417 -33.03 7.40 3.93
C ASP A 417 -34.35 7.74 3.20
N GLU A 418 -35.24 8.48 3.87
CA GLU A 418 -36.52 8.88 3.30
C GLU A 418 -36.37 10.03 2.28
N ASP A 419 -35.24 10.74 2.28
CA ASP A 419 -34.98 11.86 1.38
C ASP A 419 -34.48 11.40 -0.02
N ASP A 420 -33.96 10.17 -0.15
CA ASP A 420 -33.42 9.59 -1.40
C ASP A 420 -34.32 8.50 -2.02
N GLN A 421 -35.62 8.51 -1.70
CA GLN A 421 -36.54 7.51 -2.24
C GLN A 421 -36.87 7.71 -3.72
N ASP A 422 -36.68 6.63 -4.46
CA ASP A 422 -37.06 6.51 -5.85
C ASP A 422 -38.55 6.17 -6.02
N ILE A 423 -39.17 6.59 -7.13
CA ILE A 423 -40.64 6.52 -7.29
C ILE A 423 -41.03 5.71 -8.53
N ALA A 424 -41.50 4.47 -8.32
CA ALA A 424 -41.92 3.58 -9.40
C ALA A 424 -43.45 3.52 -9.61
N LEU A 425 -43.87 3.34 -10.87
CA LEU A 425 -45.28 3.14 -11.21
C LEU A 425 -45.70 1.68 -11.00
N THR A 426 -46.57 1.45 -10.01
CA THR A 426 -47.17 0.13 -9.77
C THR A 426 -48.58 0.02 -10.34
N THR A 427 -49.18 -1.18 -10.25
CA THR A 427 -50.60 -1.39 -10.60
C THR A 427 -51.58 -0.61 -9.72
N THR A 428 -51.12 -0.08 -8.58
CA THR A 428 -51.91 0.74 -7.66
C THR A 428 -51.63 2.24 -7.75
N GLY A 429 -50.72 2.66 -8.63
CA GLY A 429 -50.23 4.04 -8.77
C GLY A 429 -48.75 4.17 -8.42
N TRP A 430 -48.27 5.41 -8.32
CA TRP A 430 -46.90 5.73 -7.91
C TRP A 430 -46.64 5.32 -6.46
N VAL A 431 -45.53 4.63 -6.24
CA VAL A 431 -45.07 4.14 -4.93
C VAL A 431 -43.61 4.52 -4.80
N ALA A 432 -43.29 5.28 -3.74
CA ALA A 432 -41.91 5.50 -3.34
C ALA A 432 -41.36 4.24 -2.68
N PHE A 433 -40.12 3.89 -2.96
CA PHE A 433 -39.40 2.77 -2.38
C PHE A 433 -37.95 3.20 -2.11
N ASN A 434 -37.32 2.55 -1.13
CA ASN A 434 -35.87 2.69 -0.93
C ASN A 434 -35.18 1.85 -2.00
N ASP A 435 -34.10 2.34 -2.63
CA ASP A 435 -33.35 1.71 -3.75
C ASP A 435 -32.64 0.38 -3.40
N VAL A 436 -33.26 -0.40 -2.53
CA VAL A 436 -32.84 -1.73 -2.13
C VAL A 436 -33.46 -2.76 -3.08
N PHE A 437 -32.61 -3.34 -3.94
CA PHE A 437 -32.98 -4.40 -4.87
C PHE A 437 -32.73 -5.81 -4.30
N GLU A 438 -33.51 -6.78 -4.78
CA GLU A 438 -33.29 -8.21 -4.55
C GLU A 438 -33.03 -8.93 -5.88
N ILE A 439 -32.09 -9.86 -5.85
CA ILE A 439 -31.72 -10.72 -6.97
C ILE A 439 -32.21 -12.14 -6.67
N ALA A 440 -33.30 -12.57 -7.29
CA ALA A 440 -33.79 -13.93 -7.20
C ALA A 440 -33.19 -14.82 -8.29
N ILE A 441 -32.42 -15.82 -7.86
CA ILE A 441 -31.79 -16.82 -8.71
C ILE A 441 -32.73 -18.04 -8.82
N SER A 442 -33.14 -18.34 -10.05
CA SER A 442 -33.86 -19.57 -10.38
C SER A 442 -32.99 -20.46 -11.26
N SER A 443 -33.41 -21.71 -11.48
CA SER A 443 -32.65 -22.63 -12.34
C SER A 443 -32.54 -22.15 -13.80
N ASP A 444 -33.43 -21.26 -14.23
CA ASP A 444 -33.62 -20.89 -15.64
C ASP A 444 -33.51 -19.37 -15.89
N SER A 445 -33.46 -18.53 -14.85
CA SER A 445 -33.29 -17.07 -14.95
C SER A 445 -32.80 -16.45 -13.64
N VAL A 446 -32.11 -15.31 -13.74
CA VAL A 446 -31.81 -14.40 -12.63
C VAL A 446 -32.75 -13.21 -12.78
N ASN A 447 -33.57 -12.92 -11.77
CA ASN A 447 -34.50 -11.79 -11.80
C ASN A 447 -34.11 -10.78 -10.72
N VAL A 448 -34.07 -9.51 -11.08
CA VAL A 448 -33.79 -8.38 -10.21
C VAL A 448 -35.08 -7.59 -10.02
N TYR A 449 -35.39 -7.16 -8.80
CA TYR A 449 -36.58 -6.36 -8.51
C TYR A 449 -36.39 -5.52 -7.23
N PRO A 450 -37.06 -4.36 -7.11
CA PRO A 450 -37.08 -3.61 -5.85
C PRO A 450 -37.71 -4.45 -4.75
N LYS A 451 -37.06 -4.54 -3.59
CA LYS A 451 -37.49 -5.36 -2.44
C LYS A 451 -38.92 -5.07 -2.01
N GLU A 452 -39.32 -3.80 -2.08
CA GLU A 452 -40.66 -3.34 -1.69
C GLU A 452 -41.71 -3.54 -2.80
N ILE A 453 -41.27 -3.70 -4.05
CA ILE A 453 -42.10 -3.83 -5.25
C ILE A 453 -41.72 -5.09 -6.04
N PRO A 454 -41.87 -6.30 -5.47
CA PRO A 454 -41.42 -7.57 -6.08
C PRO A 454 -42.20 -7.97 -7.35
N THR A 455 -43.12 -7.13 -7.81
CA THR A 455 -43.83 -7.30 -9.09
C THR A 455 -43.14 -6.60 -10.25
N LEU A 456 -42.20 -5.69 -9.98
CA LEU A 456 -41.45 -4.94 -10.99
C LEU A 456 -40.14 -5.68 -11.25
N THR A 457 -40.18 -6.69 -12.11
CA THR A 457 -39.05 -7.59 -12.34
C THR A 457 -38.31 -7.25 -13.63
N SER A 458 -36.98 -7.39 -13.57
CA SER A 458 -36.06 -7.35 -14.70
C SER A 458 -35.27 -8.65 -14.73
N THR A 459 -35.06 -9.24 -15.90
CA THR A 459 -34.22 -10.43 -16.05
C THR A 459 -32.77 -9.99 -16.29
N ALA A 460 -31.84 -10.47 -15.46
CA ALA A 460 -30.40 -10.26 -15.65
C ALA A 460 -29.80 -11.34 -16.57
N PHE A 461 -28.91 -10.92 -17.47
CA PHE A 461 -28.14 -11.79 -18.34
C PHE A 461 -26.65 -11.41 -18.27
N GLY A 462 -25.80 -12.36 -17.89
CA GLY A 462 -24.34 -12.14 -17.85
C GLY A 462 -23.56 -13.13 -18.71
N TYR A 463 -22.40 -12.71 -19.20
CA TYR A 463 -21.42 -13.57 -19.87
C TYR A 463 -19.98 -13.03 -19.69
N VAL A 464 -19.00 -13.92 -19.83
CA VAL A 464 -17.57 -13.57 -19.86
C VAL A 464 -17.18 -13.16 -21.29
N LYS A 465 -16.58 -11.98 -21.42
CA LYS A 465 -16.01 -11.36 -22.62
C LYS A 465 -14.49 -11.54 -22.56
N ALA A 466 -13.90 -12.15 -23.58
CA ALA A 466 -12.43 -12.13 -23.72
C ALA A 466 -12.00 -10.71 -24.09
N LEU A 467 -11.02 -10.17 -23.36
CA LEU A 467 -10.48 -8.83 -23.55
C LEU A 467 -9.14 -8.84 -24.29
N ALA A 468 -8.47 -9.99 -24.40
CA ALA A 468 -7.19 -10.10 -25.10
C ALA A 468 -7.15 -9.38 -26.47
N GLY A 469 -6.28 -8.38 -26.58
CA GLY A 469 -6.09 -7.55 -27.77
C GLY A 469 -7.13 -6.45 -28.00
N GLU A 470 -8.13 -6.32 -27.12
CA GLU A 470 -9.03 -5.17 -27.06
C GLU A 470 -8.32 -3.97 -26.40
N SER A 471 -8.80 -2.76 -26.73
CA SER A 471 -8.26 -1.51 -26.17
C SER A 471 -8.60 -1.39 -24.68
N ILE A 472 -7.62 -1.00 -23.87
CA ILE A 472 -7.85 -0.82 -22.42
C ILE A 472 -8.74 0.40 -22.18
N ILE A 473 -8.46 1.54 -22.83
CA ILE A 473 -9.27 2.77 -22.69
C ILE A 473 -10.76 2.54 -23.01
N ASP A 474 -11.08 1.74 -24.03
CA ASP A 474 -12.48 1.43 -24.39
C ASP A 474 -13.20 0.50 -23.37
N ASN A 475 -12.50 0.00 -22.34
CA ASN A 475 -13.03 -0.88 -21.30
C ASN A 475 -12.52 -0.51 -19.90
N ALA A 476 -12.07 0.74 -19.72
CA ALA A 476 -11.44 1.23 -18.48
C ALA A 476 -12.44 1.85 -17.48
N GLY A 477 -13.70 2.06 -17.89
CA GLY A 477 -14.70 2.69 -17.01
C GLY A 477 -14.35 4.12 -16.64
N GLU A 478 -14.49 4.45 -15.36
CA GLU A 478 -14.10 5.74 -14.80
C GLU A 478 -12.59 6.05 -15.01
N LEU A 479 -11.77 5.04 -15.30
CA LEU A 479 -10.33 5.24 -15.56
C LEU A 479 -10.04 5.67 -17.01
N THR A 480 -11.05 5.80 -17.89
CA THR A 480 -10.87 6.05 -19.33
C THR A 480 -9.98 7.26 -19.63
N ASP A 481 -10.09 8.34 -18.86
CA ASP A 481 -9.31 9.57 -19.09
C ASP A 481 -7.85 9.47 -18.61
N TYR A 482 -7.51 8.44 -17.85
CA TYR A 482 -6.21 8.26 -17.19
C TYR A 482 -5.38 7.11 -17.78
N VAL A 483 -5.93 6.39 -18.76
CA VAL A 483 -5.30 5.22 -19.38
C VAL A 483 -4.61 5.58 -20.69
N ASP A 484 -3.46 4.97 -20.96
CA ASP A 484 -2.78 5.08 -22.25
C ASP A 484 -3.70 4.61 -23.40
N SER A 485 -4.03 5.56 -24.27
CA SER A 485 -4.85 5.35 -25.47
C SER A 485 -4.34 4.27 -26.43
N GLU A 486 -3.07 3.89 -26.36
CA GLU A 486 -2.47 2.80 -27.17
C GLU A 486 -2.44 1.44 -26.46
N ALA A 487 -2.76 1.37 -25.16
CA ALA A 487 -2.69 0.14 -24.39
C ALA A 487 -3.78 -0.88 -24.78
N VAL A 488 -3.40 -2.16 -24.75
CA VAL A 488 -4.28 -3.29 -25.08
C VAL A 488 -4.14 -4.40 -24.05
N PHE A 489 -5.24 -5.09 -23.76
CA PHE A 489 -5.21 -6.19 -22.81
C PHE A 489 -4.38 -7.39 -23.32
N PRO A 490 -3.61 -8.06 -22.45
CA PRO A 490 -2.80 -9.23 -22.80
C PRO A 490 -3.66 -10.49 -22.99
N GLU A 491 -3.05 -11.56 -23.50
CA GLU A 491 -3.68 -12.88 -23.58
C GLU A 491 -4.09 -13.38 -22.19
N GLY A 492 -5.28 -13.97 -22.09
CA GLY A 492 -5.86 -14.40 -20.82
C GLY A 492 -6.67 -13.33 -20.09
N ALA A 493 -6.66 -12.07 -20.53
CA ALA A 493 -7.52 -11.03 -19.98
C ALA A 493 -9.01 -11.31 -20.30
N GLU A 494 -9.85 -11.31 -19.27
CA GLU A 494 -11.29 -11.55 -19.37
C GLU A 494 -12.06 -10.52 -18.54
N GLY A 495 -13.18 -10.07 -19.10
CA GLY A 495 -14.14 -9.18 -18.46
C GLY A 495 -15.51 -9.86 -18.31
N GLY A 496 -16.25 -9.61 -17.25
CA GLY A 496 -17.66 -10.02 -17.12
C GLY A 496 -18.59 -8.85 -17.37
N VAL A 497 -19.68 -9.09 -18.09
CA VAL A 497 -20.71 -8.09 -18.38
C VAL A 497 -22.05 -8.59 -17.86
N VAL A 498 -22.80 -7.74 -17.15
CA VAL A 498 -24.19 -8.02 -16.70
C VAL A 498 -25.12 -7.03 -17.37
N GLN A 499 -26.23 -7.51 -17.95
CA GLN A 499 -27.23 -6.65 -18.58
C GLN A 499 -28.61 -6.95 -18.00
N LEU A 500 -29.39 -5.90 -17.72
CA LEU A 500 -30.77 -6.00 -17.27
C LEU A 500 -31.75 -5.86 -18.44
N THR A 501 -32.84 -6.61 -18.38
CA THR A 501 -33.94 -6.55 -19.35
C THR A 501 -35.28 -6.55 -18.62
N PRO A 502 -36.06 -5.46 -18.64
CA PRO A 502 -37.35 -5.42 -17.97
C PRO A 502 -38.34 -6.48 -18.49
N ASP A 503 -39.04 -7.16 -17.58
CA ASP A 503 -40.06 -8.15 -17.97
C ASP A 503 -41.39 -7.51 -18.40
N THR A 504 -41.61 -6.27 -17.98
CA THR A 504 -42.76 -5.42 -18.30
C THR A 504 -42.31 -3.99 -18.50
N ASP A 505 -43.10 -3.13 -19.16
CA ASP A 505 -42.80 -1.70 -19.23
C ASP A 505 -42.71 -1.12 -17.81
N GLN A 506 -41.57 -0.52 -17.48
CA GLN A 506 -41.29 0.09 -16.18
C GLN A 506 -41.23 1.61 -16.33
N TYR A 507 -41.64 2.33 -15.28
CA TYR A 507 -41.70 3.79 -15.27
C TYR A 507 -41.25 4.28 -13.89
N PHE A 508 -40.27 5.18 -13.89
CA PHE A 508 -39.66 5.75 -12.69
C PHE A 508 -39.79 7.27 -12.71
N LEU A 509 -39.77 7.92 -11.55
CA LEU A 509 -39.71 9.37 -11.39
C LEU A 509 -38.59 9.68 -10.41
N TRP A 510 -37.74 10.64 -10.77
CA TRP A 510 -36.62 11.07 -9.94
C TRP A 510 -37.07 11.90 -8.74
N ASN A 511 -36.24 11.99 -7.71
CA ASN A 511 -36.59 12.56 -6.41
C ASN A 511 -36.86 14.09 -6.42
N GLN A 512 -36.45 14.85 -7.46
CA GLN A 512 -36.65 16.32 -7.51
C GLN A 512 -37.27 16.88 -8.82
N PRO A 513 -38.27 17.79 -8.72
CA PRO A 513 -38.90 18.44 -9.88
C PRO A 513 -38.15 19.67 -10.37
N TRP A 514 -37.26 19.52 -11.36
CA TRP A 514 -36.52 20.63 -11.97
C TRP A 514 -37.28 21.26 -13.15
N PHE A 515 -38.06 22.29 -12.84
CA PHE A 515 -38.81 23.05 -13.84
C PHE A 515 -38.20 24.44 -14.05
N TRP A 516 -37.79 24.74 -15.29
CA TRP A 516 -37.32 26.07 -15.68
C TRP A 516 -38.39 26.84 -16.46
N ARG A 517 -38.49 28.13 -16.17
CA ARG A 517 -39.23 29.11 -16.94
C ARG A 517 -38.27 30.22 -17.29
N ALA A 518 -37.59 30.02 -18.41
CA ALA A 518 -36.73 31.00 -19.04
C ALA A 518 -37.49 32.32 -19.26
N SER A 519 -37.45 33.15 -18.22
CA SER A 519 -38.15 34.42 -18.12
C SER A 519 -37.15 35.53 -17.83
N GLY A 520 -35.87 35.17 -17.63
CA GLY A 520 -34.82 36.07 -17.17
C GLY A 520 -35.09 36.59 -15.76
N ASN A 521 -35.93 35.89 -14.99
CA ASN A 521 -36.28 36.21 -13.62
C ASN A 521 -35.98 34.99 -12.74
N THR A 522 -34.92 35.08 -11.95
CA THR A 522 -34.48 34.04 -11.01
C THR A 522 -35.54 33.69 -9.95
N ASP A 523 -36.57 34.53 -9.77
CA ASP A 523 -37.70 34.24 -8.86
C ASP A 523 -38.76 33.30 -9.48
N ASP A 524 -38.76 33.09 -10.80
CA ASP A 524 -39.73 32.25 -11.53
C ASP A 524 -39.12 30.90 -12.00
N ASP A 525 -37.80 30.84 -12.15
CA ASP A 525 -37.03 29.61 -12.35
C ASP A 525 -36.97 28.84 -11.01
N GLY A 526 -37.41 27.57 -10.97
CA GLY A 526 -37.49 26.77 -9.73
C GLY A 526 -38.89 26.64 -9.10
N HIS A 527 -39.96 27.11 -9.74
CA HIS A 527 -41.34 26.86 -9.29
C HIS A 527 -42.00 25.67 -10.00
N ASN A 528 -42.12 24.54 -9.31
CA ASN A 528 -42.70 23.29 -9.82
C ASN A 528 -44.03 23.49 -10.56
N ALA A 529 -44.11 22.99 -11.80
CA ALA A 529 -45.37 22.88 -12.50
C ALA A 529 -46.29 21.90 -11.74
N VAL A 530 -47.60 22.16 -11.73
CA VAL A 530 -48.58 21.30 -11.04
C VAL A 530 -49.56 20.64 -12.01
N THR A 531 -49.50 21.00 -13.29
CA THR A 531 -50.28 20.41 -14.38
C THR A 531 -49.48 20.36 -15.68
N PHE A 532 -49.80 19.44 -16.57
CA PHE A 532 -49.19 19.38 -17.91
C PHE A 532 -49.49 20.60 -18.78
N ASP A 533 -50.67 21.22 -18.63
CA ASP A 533 -51.03 22.44 -19.37
C ASP A 533 -50.05 23.60 -19.08
N GLU A 534 -49.43 23.60 -17.89
CA GLU A 534 -48.41 24.58 -17.52
C GLU A 534 -47.07 24.35 -18.22
N LEU A 535 -46.87 23.22 -18.89
CA LEU A 535 -45.65 22.89 -19.65
C LEU A 535 -45.80 23.20 -21.15
N MET A 536 -47.03 23.18 -21.66
CA MET A 536 -47.29 23.33 -23.08
C MET A 536 -47.07 24.76 -23.57
N VAL A 537 -46.61 24.86 -24.82
CA VAL A 537 -46.35 26.11 -25.55
C VAL A 537 -47.14 26.10 -26.86
N ALA A 538 -47.71 27.25 -27.24
CA ALA A 538 -48.42 27.35 -28.50
C ALA A 538 -47.46 27.24 -29.70
N VAL A 539 -47.93 26.71 -30.83
CA VAL A 539 -47.13 26.57 -32.06
C VAL A 539 -46.46 27.87 -32.52
N ALA A 540 -47.04 29.03 -32.18
CA ALA A 540 -46.50 30.34 -32.54
C ALA A 540 -45.29 30.77 -31.69
N ASP A 541 -45.12 30.15 -30.52
CA ASP A 541 -44.10 30.46 -29.52
C ASP A 541 -43.05 29.33 -29.44
N LYS A 542 -43.01 28.47 -30.46
CA LYS A 542 -42.02 27.39 -30.62
C LYS A 542 -40.62 28.00 -30.76
N ALA A 543 -39.66 27.49 -29.98
CA ALA A 543 -38.27 27.94 -30.00
C ALA A 543 -37.61 27.75 -31.38
N GLU A 544 -36.87 28.77 -31.81
CA GLU A 544 -36.00 28.82 -32.98
C GLU A 544 -34.57 29.20 -32.58
N THR A 545 -33.57 28.79 -33.37
CA THR A 545 -32.17 29.14 -33.12
C THR A 545 -31.98 30.66 -33.07
N GLY A 546 -31.40 31.16 -31.97
CA GLY A 546 -31.17 32.58 -31.72
C GLY A 546 -32.31 33.30 -30.98
N ASP A 547 -33.31 32.56 -30.48
CA ASP A 547 -34.27 33.08 -29.52
C ASP A 547 -33.57 33.44 -28.20
N ALA A 548 -34.02 34.51 -27.55
CA ALA A 548 -33.50 34.94 -26.26
C ALA A 548 -34.06 34.05 -25.14
N THR A 549 -33.27 33.71 -24.12
CA THR A 549 -33.69 32.77 -23.07
C THR A 549 -35.02 33.16 -22.44
N SER A 550 -35.27 34.44 -22.11
CA SER A 550 -36.56 34.91 -21.55
C SER A 550 -37.86 34.64 -22.36
N SER A 551 -37.75 34.06 -23.56
CA SER A 551 -38.86 33.74 -24.46
C SER A 551 -39.10 32.24 -24.67
N VAL A 552 -38.28 31.38 -24.08
CA VAL A 552 -38.39 29.92 -24.17
C VAL A 552 -39.01 29.35 -22.90
N LYS A 553 -39.73 28.24 -23.02
CA LYS A 553 -40.40 27.59 -21.89
C LYS A 553 -40.32 26.10 -22.11
N GLY A 554 -39.82 25.36 -21.13
CA GLY A 554 -39.53 23.94 -21.26
C GLY A 554 -39.29 23.24 -19.94
N ILE A 555 -38.72 22.04 -20.01
CA ILE A 555 -38.25 21.22 -18.89
C ILE A 555 -36.75 21.00 -19.06
N SER A 556 -36.01 21.04 -17.96
CA SER A 556 -34.55 20.90 -17.97
C SER A 556 -34.27 19.43 -18.07
N LEU A 557 -33.33 19.04 -18.90
CA LEU A 557 -32.91 17.64 -19.01
C LEU A 557 -31.46 17.47 -18.53
N GLY A 558 -30.97 18.39 -17.70
CA GLY A 558 -29.57 18.56 -17.36
C GLY A 558 -29.18 20.04 -17.26
N TRP A 559 -27.90 20.30 -16.97
CA TRP A 559 -27.32 21.64 -17.00
C TRP A 559 -27.34 22.18 -18.43
N ASP A 560 -27.88 23.38 -18.61
CA ASP A 560 -27.92 24.14 -19.87
C ASP A 560 -28.67 23.48 -21.05
N ILE A 561 -29.30 22.32 -20.84
CA ILE A 561 -30.03 21.58 -21.87
C ILE A 561 -31.50 21.35 -21.49
N GLY A 562 -32.35 21.20 -22.49
CA GLY A 562 -33.78 21.02 -22.20
C GLY A 562 -34.68 20.74 -23.38
N VAL A 563 -35.96 20.57 -23.06
CA VAL A 563 -37.04 20.27 -24.01
C VAL A 563 -38.22 21.21 -23.86
N GLN A 564 -38.75 21.70 -24.98
CA GLN A 564 -39.99 22.44 -25.05
C GLN A 564 -41.11 21.59 -25.68
N PHE A 565 -42.25 21.50 -25.00
CA PHE A 565 -43.44 20.81 -25.48
C PHE A 565 -44.42 21.77 -26.16
N VAL A 566 -44.73 21.50 -27.42
CA VAL A 566 -45.61 22.34 -28.26
C VAL A 566 -47.00 21.69 -28.40
N ASP A 567 -48.05 22.52 -28.41
CA ASP A 567 -49.48 22.13 -28.52
C ASP A 567 -49.84 21.23 -29.72
N ASP A 568 -48.96 21.11 -30.72
CA ASP A 568 -49.14 20.25 -31.89
C ASP A 568 -48.41 18.90 -31.80
N ASN A 569 -48.07 18.47 -30.58
CA ASN A 569 -47.32 17.25 -30.28
C ASN A 569 -45.84 17.29 -30.71
N THR A 570 -45.30 18.47 -31.02
CA THR A 570 -43.87 18.65 -31.30
C THR A 570 -43.09 18.81 -29.99
N ALA A 571 -41.98 18.09 -29.85
CA ALA A 571 -40.96 18.36 -28.83
C ALA A 571 -39.77 19.07 -29.51
N VAL A 572 -39.24 20.12 -28.89
CA VAL A 572 -38.07 20.87 -29.39
C VAL A 572 -36.96 20.76 -28.37
N TYR A 573 -35.79 20.29 -28.80
CA TYR A 573 -34.62 20.09 -27.95
C TYR A 573 -33.65 21.23 -28.15
N VAL A 574 -33.15 21.78 -27.05
CA VAL A 574 -32.39 23.02 -27.03
C VAL A 574 -31.14 22.92 -26.16
N SER A 575 -30.12 23.70 -26.51
CA SER A 575 -29.01 24.09 -25.64
C SER A 575 -29.12 25.58 -25.32
N MET A 576 -28.73 25.96 -24.11
CA MET A 576 -28.82 27.30 -23.57
C MET A 576 -27.41 27.80 -23.24
N ASP A 577 -27.17 29.09 -23.44
CA ASP A 577 -25.95 29.76 -23.02
C ASP A 577 -26.38 30.80 -21.97
N TRP A 578 -25.89 30.68 -20.74
CA TRP A 578 -26.23 31.60 -19.65
C TRP A 578 -25.33 32.84 -19.59
N SER A 579 -24.44 33.03 -20.55
CA SER A 579 -23.59 34.22 -20.61
C SER A 579 -24.42 35.50 -20.72
N TRP A 580 -24.07 36.49 -19.90
CA TRP A 580 -24.72 37.80 -19.89
C TRP A 580 -24.01 38.79 -20.81
N ASP A 581 -24.69 39.25 -21.86
CA ASP A 581 -24.14 40.29 -22.74
C ASP A 581 -24.40 41.69 -22.15
N GLU A 582 -23.38 42.26 -21.51
CA GLU A 582 -23.41 43.61 -20.94
C GLU A 582 -23.67 44.73 -21.98
N GLN A 583 -23.40 44.51 -23.27
CA GLN A 583 -23.63 45.52 -24.32
C GLN A 583 -25.06 45.54 -24.84
N THR A 584 -25.72 44.38 -24.92
CA THR A 584 -27.11 44.28 -25.38
C THR A 584 -28.12 44.25 -24.25
N ASN A 585 -27.67 44.01 -23.01
CA ASN A 585 -28.50 43.86 -21.81
C ASN A 585 -29.57 42.79 -22.03
N MET A 586 -29.17 41.69 -22.67
CA MET A 586 -29.98 40.52 -22.96
C MET A 586 -29.27 39.30 -22.35
N PRO A 587 -30.02 38.34 -21.79
CA PRO A 587 -29.47 37.04 -21.41
C PRO A 587 -29.10 36.24 -22.69
N GLY A 588 -28.34 35.15 -22.53
CA GLY A 588 -27.76 34.42 -23.66
C GLY A 588 -28.78 33.74 -24.61
N ASN A 589 -28.24 33.05 -25.62
CA ASN A 589 -29.01 32.57 -26.77
C ASN A 589 -29.45 31.11 -26.60
N VAL A 590 -30.54 30.76 -27.27
CA VAL A 590 -31.00 29.37 -27.39
C VAL A 590 -30.60 28.80 -28.74
N THR A 591 -30.02 27.60 -28.71
CA THR A 591 -29.70 26.81 -29.90
C THR A 591 -30.62 25.61 -29.98
N VAL A 592 -31.47 25.55 -31.01
CA VAL A 592 -32.27 24.35 -31.28
C VAL A 592 -31.36 23.27 -31.87
N VAL A 593 -31.18 22.18 -31.14
CA VAL A 593 -30.31 21.05 -31.53
C VAL A 593 -31.11 19.90 -32.16
N GLY A 594 -32.41 19.81 -31.84
CA GLY A 594 -33.24 18.72 -32.33
C GLY A 594 -34.73 19.00 -32.27
N SER A 595 -35.51 18.09 -32.87
CA SER A 595 -36.96 18.07 -32.71
C SER A 595 -37.46 16.63 -32.73
N GLY A 596 -38.48 16.36 -31.93
CA GLY A 596 -39.14 15.08 -31.82
C GLY A 596 -40.64 15.24 -31.64
N THR A 597 -41.26 14.22 -31.05
CA THR A 597 -42.69 14.22 -30.73
C THR A 597 -42.90 13.78 -29.30
N TRP A 598 -43.94 14.32 -28.68
CA TRP A 598 -44.40 13.88 -27.38
C TRP A 598 -45.85 13.40 -27.46
N GLU A 599 -46.22 12.47 -26.59
CA GLU A 599 -47.59 12.00 -26.44
C GLU A 599 -48.00 11.91 -24.98
N GLN A 600 -49.30 12.03 -24.71
CA GLN A 600 -49.85 11.82 -23.38
C GLN A 600 -50.62 10.50 -23.37
N VAL A 601 -50.19 9.58 -22.51
CA VAL A 601 -50.75 8.24 -22.33
C VAL A 601 -51.35 8.09 -20.93
N THR A 602 -52.11 7.01 -20.74
CA THR A 602 -52.63 6.63 -19.42
C THR A 602 -52.20 5.21 -19.11
N VAL A 603 -51.41 5.04 -18.05
CA VAL A 603 -50.87 3.76 -17.58
C VAL A 603 -51.25 3.60 -16.12
N ASN A 604 -51.84 2.46 -15.74
CA ASN A 604 -52.29 2.19 -14.36
C ASN A 604 -53.10 3.34 -13.72
N GLU A 605 -54.00 3.95 -14.49
CA GLU A 605 -54.81 5.12 -14.10
C GLU A 605 -54.05 6.44 -13.86
N GLN A 606 -52.72 6.45 -14.06
CA GLN A 606 -51.88 7.65 -14.04
C GLN A 606 -51.74 8.24 -15.45
N SER A 607 -51.72 9.58 -15.53
CA SER A 607 -51.49 10.27 -16.79
C SER A 607 -50.01 10.58 -16.95
N ILE A 608 -49.41 10.19 -18.07
CA ILE A 608 -47.97 10.28 -18.30
C ILE A 608 -47.74 10.95 -19.65
N ILE A 609 -46.86 11.95 -19.73
CA ILE A 609 -46.30 12.42 -21.00
C ILE A 609 -45.08 11.56 -21.29
N THR A 610 -44.91 11.13 -22.53
CA THR A 610 -43.74 10.38 -22.97
C THR A 610 -43.13 11.02 -24.20
N PHE A 611 -41.81 11.06 -24.26
CA PHE A 611 -41.05 11.64 -25.37
C PHE A 611 -39.68 10.95 -25.47
N ASN A 612 -39.04 11.05 -26.65
CA ASN A 612 -37.72 10.45 -26.86
C ASN A 612 -36.72 11.51 -27.31
N VAL A 613 -35.57 11.57 -26.66
CA VAL A 613 -34.45 12.41 -27.08
C VAL A 613 -33.84 11.83 -28.37
N PRO A 614 -33.83 12.59 -29.48
CA PRO A 614 -33.19 12.14 -30.71
C PRO A 614 -31.68 12.10 -30.54
N MET A 615 -31.02 11.10 -31.13
CA MET A 615 -29.55 10.97 -31.14
C MET A 615 -28.81 12.25 -31.58
N ALA A 616 -29.38 13.01 -32.52
CA ALA A 616 -28.77 14.28 -32.95
C ALA A 616 -28.82 15.40 -31.89
N ALA A 617 -29.72 15.29 -30.90
CA ALA A 617 -29.77 16.21 -29.76
C ALA A 617 -28.76 15.78 -28.69
N SER A 618 -28.73 14.49 -28.31
CA SER A 618 -27.74 13.98 -27.35
C SER A 618 -26.30 14.16 -27.84
N GLU A 619 -25.99 13.82 -29.11
CA GLU A 619 -24.67 14.08 -29.71
C GLU A 619 -24.28 15.57 -29.72
N ALA A 620 -25.26 16.48 -29.76
CA ALA A 620 -25.01 17.92 -29.76
C ALA A 620 -24.81 18.48 -28.35
N TRP A 621 -25.30 17.78 -27.33
CA TRP A 621 -25.14 18.10 -25.92
C TRP A 621 -23.82 17.58 -25.36
N GLY A 622 -23.31 16.48 -25.91
CA GLY A 622 -22.09 15.84 -25.40
C GLY A 622 -22.28 15.47 -23.94
N ASP A 623 -21.28 15.76 -23.13
CA ASP A 623 -21.19 15.44 -21.70
C ASP A 623 -22.30 16.12 -20.85
N ASN A 624 -23.03 17.10 -21.40
CA ASN A 624 -24.22 17.63 -20.71
C ASN A 624 -25.42 16.68 -20.74
N TRP A 625 -25.37 15.60 -21.52
CA TRP A 625 -26.39 14.55 -21.60
C TRP A 625 -25.85 13.26 -21.01
N ASP A 626 -26.38 12.89 -19.85
CA ASP A 626 -25.90 11.78 -19.04
C ASP A 626 -27.11 11.04 -18.45
N GLU A 627 -27.85 10.34 -19.31
CA GLU A 627 -29.12 9.73 -18.95
C GLU A 627 -29.16 8.32 -19.53
N ASP A 628 -29.44 7.32 -18.68
CA ASP A 628 -29.45 5.86 -19.00
C ASP A 628 -30.37 5.49 -20.17
N THR A 629 -31.31 6.39 -20.49
CA THR A 629 -32.21 6.20 -21.61
C THR A 629 -32.58 7.49 -22.31
N ASN A 630 -32.73 7.39 -23.63
CA ASN A 630 -33.34 8.46 -24.40
C ASN A 630 -34.88 8.52 -24.24
N LYS A 631 -35.50 7.63 -23.45
CA LYS A 631 -36.95 7.51 -23.31
C LYS A 631 -37.43 8.10 -21.99
N LEU A 632 -37.75 9.39 -22.04
CA LEU A 632 -38.16 10.15 -20.86
C LEU A 632 -39.68 10.23 -20.71
N ILE A 633 -40.10 10.45 -19.47
CA ILE A 633 -41.48 10.64 -19.08
C ILE A 633 -41.68 11.85 -18.16
N LEU A 634 -42.94 12.30 -18.09
CA LEU A 634 -43.39 13.24 -17.07
C LEU A 634 -44.69 12.76 -16.46
N SER A 635 -44.82 12.90 -15.15
CA SER A 635 -46.01 12.50 -14.41
C SER A 635 -46.34 13.49 -13.30
N ILE A 636 -47.58 13.46 -12.80
CA ILE A 636 -47.97 14.27 -11.65
C ILE A 636 -47.93 13.39 -10.40
N TYR A 637 -47.03 13.71 -9.48
CA TYR A 637 -46.87 13.08 -8.18
C TYR A 637 -46.76 14.18 -7.10
N ASP A 638 -47.33 13.95 -5.90
CA ASP A 638 -47.46 14.96 -4.83
C ASP A 638 -47.84 16.40 -5.27
N ASN A 639 -48.79 16.53 -6.20
CA ASN A 639 -49.22 17.79 -6.81
C ASN A 639 -48.13 18.59 -7.55
N LYS A 640 -47.05 17.95 -7.98
CA LYS A 640 -45.99 18.52 -8.79
C LYS A 640 -45.77 17.65 -10.02
N VAL A 641 -45.23 18.22 -11.08
CA VAL A 641 -44.77 17.47 -12.25
C VAL A 641 -43.36 16.98 -11.94
N TYR A 642 -43.18 15.68 -12.04
CA TYR A 642 -41.92 14.99 -11.91
C TYR A 642 -41.47 14.49 -13.28
N GLN A 643 -40.16 14.48 -13.47
CA GLN A 643 -39.48 13.83 -14.58
C GLN A 643 -39.01 12.44 -14.16
N GLY A 644 -38.81 11.57 -15.13
CA GLY A 644 -38.09 10.32 -14.96
C GLY A 644 -38.11 9.51 -16.24
N ASP A 645 -37.89 8.21 -16.12
CA ASP A 645 -37.61 7.35 -17.27
C ASP A 645 -38.67 6.30 -17.52
N ARG A 646 -38.61 5.74 -18.74
CA ARG A 646 -39.31 4.51 -19.06
C ARG A 646 -38.37 3.51 -19.73
N PHE A 647 -38.51 2.27 -19.29
CA PHE A 647 -37.85 1.13 -19.88
C PHE A 647 -38.91 0.20 -20.47
N GLU A 648 -38.78 -0.14 -21.76
CA GLU A 648 -39.75 -0.99 -22.44
C GLU A 648 -39.48 -2.47 -22.16
N ALA A 649 -40.54 -3.26 -22.06
CA ALA A 649 -40.40 -4.70 -21.83
C ALA A 649 -39.54 -5.37 -22.91
N GLY A 650 -38.48 -6.07 -22.50
CA GLY A 650 -37.57 -6.78 -23.41
C GLY A 650 -36.48 -5.91 -24.06
N GLU A 651 -36.40 -4.63 -23.72
CA GLU A 651 -35.28 -3.77 -24.09
C GLU A 651 -34.10 -3.99 -23.14
N ARG A 652 -32.88 -4.00 -23.68
CA ARG A 652 -31.67 -4.07 -22.85
C ARG A 652 -31.36 -2.67 -22.34
N ILE A 653 -31.07 -2.56 -21.06
CA ILE A 653 -30.53 -1.34 -20.45
C ILE A 653 -29.01 -1.37 -20.74
N GLU A 654 -28.48 -0.29 -21.32
CA GLU A 654 -27.12 -0.27 -21.88
C GLU A 654 -26.07 0.44 -20.99
N ASP A 655 -26.43 0.98 -19.81
CA ASP A 655 -25.55 1.86 -19.00
C ASP A 655 -25.18 1.38 -17.57
N ASP A 656 -25.50 0.15 -17.16
CA ASP A 656 -25.05 -0.37 -15.84
C ASP A 656 -23.85 -1.32 -16.00
N ASP A 657 -22.66 -0.78 -16.26
CA ASP A 657 -21.45 -1.58 -16.43
C ASP A 657 -20.79 -1.89 -15.07
N GLY A 658 -21.12 -3.06 -14.50
CA GLY A 658 -20.33 -3.63 -13.42
C GLY A 658 -18.96 -4.11 -13.91
N PHE A 659 -17.87 -3.63 -13.29
CA PHE A 659 -16.49 -4.00 -13.65
C PHE A 659 -16.10 -5.37 -13.11
N LEU A 660 -16.23 -6.37 -13.95
CA LEU A 660 -15.70 -7.70 -13.65
C LEU A 660 -14.45 -7.90 -14.48
N LEU A 661 -13.29 -7.85 -13.85
CA LEU A 661 -12.01 -8.17 -14.48
C LEU A 661 -11.41 -9.38 -13.77
N ASN A 662 -10.80 -10.28 -14.53
CA ASN A 662 -9.88 -11.24 -13.93
C ASN A 662 -8.55 -10.53 -13.60
N GLU A 663 -7.72 -11.14 -12.75
CA GLU A 663 -6.46 -10.52 -12.29
C GLU A 663 -5.55 -10.09 -13.45
N VAL A 664 -5.52 -10.85 -14.55
CA VAL A 664 -4.75 -10.51 -15.76
C VAL A 664 -5.26 -9.21 -16.40
N ALA A 665 -6.58 -9.02 -16.49
CA ALA A 665 -7.16 -7.80 -17.01
C ALA A 665 -7.01 -6.62 -16.03
N LYS A 666 -7.16 -6.85 -14.72
CA LYS A 666 -6.94 -5.86 -13.67
C LYS A 666 -5.50 -5.32 -13.72
N ALA A 667 -4.50 -6.19 -13.67
CA ALA A 667 -3.09 -5.80 -13.70
C ALA A 667 -2.73 -5.05 -14.99
N ALA A 668 -3.27 -5.47 -16.13
CA ALA A 668 -3.06 -4.78 -17.40
C ALA A 668 -3.69 -3.39 -17.44
N LEU A 669 -4.88 -3.22 -16.85
CA LEU A 669 -5.54 -1.92 -16.72
C LEU A 669 -4.74 -1.00 -15.80
N LEU A 670 -4.36 -1.47 -14.60
CA LEU A 670 -3.55 -0.74 -13.63
C LEU A 670 -2.21 -0.29 -14.22
N GLY A 671 -1.48 -1.19 -14.89
CA GLY A 671 -0.22 -0.87 -15.53
C GLY A 671 -0.33 0.01 -16.78
N ALA A 672 -1.54 0.29 -17.26
CA ALA A 672 -1.79 1.22 -18.36
C ALA A 672 -2.23 2.60 -17.90
N ILE A 673 -2.43 2.81 -16.59
CA ILE A 673 -2.73 4.11 -16.01
C ILE A 673 -1.46 4.96 -16.05
N ASN A 674 -1.63 6.23 -16.42
CA ASN A 674 -0.57 7.23 -16.39
C ASN A 674 -1.11 8.49 -15.73
N LEU A 675 -0.88 8.62 -14.43
CA LEU A 675 -1.12 9.85 -13.68
C LEU A 675 0.18 10.66 -13.67
N GLU A 676 0.10 11.89 -14.17
CA GLU A 676 1.26 12.80 -14.19
C GLU A 676 1.68 13.12 -12.75
N GLY A 677 2.84 12.61 -12.32
CA GLY A 677 3.41 12.85 -10.98
C GLY A 677 3.21 11.74 -9.94
N TRP A 678 2.49 10.66 -10.27
CA TRP A 678 2.19 9.60 -9.30
C TRP A 678 3.25 8.49 -9.28
N CYS A 679 3.85 8.25 -8.12
CA CYS A 679 4.86 7.21 -7.88
C CYS A 679 4.74 6.70 -6.43
N PRO A 680 3.96 5.64 -6.19
CA PRO A 680 3.85 5.07 -4.85
C PRO A 680 5.17 4.38 -4.47
N ILE A 681 5.82 4.88 -3.43
CA ILE A 681 6.97 4.26 -2.76
C ILE A 681 6.45 3.74 -1.44
N THR A 682 6.77 2.47 -1.14
CA THR A 682 6.48 1.89 0.17
C THR A 682 7.75 2.02 0.99
N GLU A 683 7.68 2.71 2.12
CA GLU A 683 8.83 2.76 3.03
C GLU A 683 9.11 1.36 3.59
N VAL A 684 10.36 1.14 3.96
CA VAL A 684 10.81 -0.13 4.51
C VAL A 684 11.86 0.22 5.54
N GLU A 685 11.69 -0.22 6.78
CA GLU A 685 12.65 0.12 7.83
C GLU A 685 13.97 -0.65 7.73
N THR A 686 13.89 -1.95 7.41
CA THR A 686 15.06 -2.82 7.29
C THR A 686 14.82 -3.97 6.31
N GLY A 687 15.90 -4.53 5.76
CA GLY A 687 15.83 -5.74 4.93
C GLY A 687 15.50 -5.53 3.46
N ALA A 688 15.19 -4.32 3.01
CA ALA A 688 15.06 -4.01 1.59
C ALA A 688 16.40 -4.17 0.87
N THR A 689 16.36 -4.69 -0.36
CA THR A 689 17.51 -4.73 -1.25
C THR A 689 17.44 -3.64 -2.31
N LEU A 690 18.57 -3.36 -2.97
CA LEU A 690 18.60 -2.46 -4.11
C LEU A 690 17.68 -2.94 -5.26
N ALA A 691 17.43 -4.25 -5.35
CA ALA A 691 16.51 -4.78 -6.34
C ALA A 691 15.06 -4.41 -6.02
N ASP A 692 14.68 -4.46 -4.74
CA ASP A 692 13.35 -4.09 -4.26
C ASP A 692 13.09 -2.60 -4.48
N PHE A 693 14.06 -1.76 -4.12
CA PHE A 693 14.00 -0.32 -4.38
C PHE A 693 13.84 0.00 -5.88
N LYS A 694 14.61 -0.67 -6.74
CA LYS A 694 14.46 -0.51 -8.20
C LYS A 694 13.13 -1.05 -8.74
N ALA A 695 12.55 -2.05 -8.09
CA ALA A 695 11.26 -2.60 -8.49
C ALA A 695 10.13 -1.61 -8.19
N GLN A 696 10.14 -0.95 -7.03
CA GLN A 696 9.19 0.11 -6.69
C GLN A 696 9.25 1.27 -7.71
N LEU A 697 10.47 1.68 -8.09
CA LEU A 697 10.68 2.77 -9.06
C LEU A 697 10.31 2.43 -10.51
N ALA A 698 10.09 1.16 -10.86
CA ALA A 698 9.92 0.73 -12.25
C ALA A 698 8.64 1.27 -12.91
N GLY A 699 7.65 1.68 -12.11
CA GLY A 699 6.39 2.29 -12.57
C GLY A 699 6.41 3.82 -12.62
N CYS A 700 7.46 4.47 -12.13
CA CYS A 700 7.48 5.91 -11.90
C CYS A 700 8.04 6.70 -13.08
N ASP A 701 7.50 7.90 -13.35
CA ASP A 701 8.08 8.84 -14.29
C ASP A 701 9.23 9.63 -13.62
N LEU A 702 10.42 9.02 -13.60
CA LEU A 702 11.60 9.61 -12.97
C LEU A 702 12.16 10.76 -13.81
N VAL A 703 12.39 11.91 -13.16
CA VAL A 703 13.02 13.07 -13.81
C VAL A 703 14.54 13.03 -13.61
N GLU A 704 15.27 13.44 -14.66
CA GLU A 704 16.74 13.52 -14.61
C GLU A 704 17.20 14.62 -13.64
N MET A 705 17.84 14.20 -12.53
CA MET A 705 18.43 15.10 -11.54
C MET A 705 19.58 15.94 -12.13
N GLN A 706 19.46 17.27 -12.09
CA GLN A 706 20.51 18.21 -12.48
C GLN A 706 21.14 18.84 -11.23
N LEU A 707 21.94 18.08 -10.48
CA LEU A 707 22.45 18.52 -9.17
C LEU A 707 23.74 19.34 -9.23
N GLU A 708 24.43 19.42 -10.37
CA GLU A 708 25.72 20.13 -10.45
C GLU A 708 25.58 21.63 -10.10
N GLY A 709 26.11 22.01 -8.94
CA GLY A 709 26.07 23.37 -8.42
C GLY A 709 24.90 23.65 -7.49
N GLU A 710 24.01 22.67 -7.29
CA GLU A 710 22.80 22.82 -6.48
C GLU A 710 23.07 22.50 -5.00
N VAL A 711 22.22 23.07 -4.14
CA VAL A 711 22.24 22.86 -2.69
C VAL A 711 20.85 22.45 -2.24
N LEU A 712 20.73 21.26 -1.66
CA LEU A 712 19.47 20.71 -1.19
C LEU A 712 19.39 20.73 0.33
N TYR A 713 18.24 21.11 0.88
CA TYR A 713 17.99 21.14 2.32
C TYR A 713 16.73 20.39 2.71
N ARG A 714 16.81 19.69 3.83
CA ARG A 714 15.66 19.09 4.49
C ARG A 714 15.81 19.09 6.01
N VAL A 715 14.68 18.85 6.68
CA VAL A 715 14.60 18.52 8.10
C VAL A 715 14.03 17.10 8.21
N ASN A 716 14.64 16.21 8.99
CA ASN A 716 14.12 14.85 9.18
C ASN A 716 13.02 14.81 10.26
N GLY A 717 12.35 13.65 10.42
CA GLY A 717 11.31 13.44 11.44
C GLY A 717 11.73 13.82 12.86
N SER A 718 12.99 13.56 13.24
CA SER A 718 13.57 14.00 14.53
C SER A 718 13.89 15.50 14.62
N ARG A 719 13.44 16.31 13.65
CA ARG A 719 13.64 17.77 13.52
C ARG A 719 15.11 18.21 13.46
N GLN A 720 16.01 17.36 12.95
CA GLN A 720 17.41 17.67 12.65
C GLN A 720 17.59 18.15 11.21
N THR A 721 18.58 19.01 10.96
CA THR A 721 18.83 19.51 9.61
C THR A 721 19.76 18.59 8.82
N ARG A 722 19.53 18.50 7.51
CA ARG A 722 20.44 17.91 6.52
C ARG A 722 20.52 18.86 5.33
N THR A 723 21.73 19.32 5.01
CA THR A 723 21.98 20.13 3.81
C THR A 723 23.05 19.45 2.97
N GLU A 724 22.91 19.48 1.66
CA GLU A 724 23.78 18.75 0.73
C GLU A 724 24.13 19.66 -0.46
N ALA A 725 25.42 19.97 -0.62
CA ALA A 725 25.92 20.83 -1.68
C ALA A 725 26.74 20.03 -2.72
N PHE A 726 26.23 19.98 -3.95
CA PHE A 726 26.70 19.07 -5.01
C PHE A 726 27.68 19.76 -5.97
N ALA A 727 28.99 19.55 -5.80
CA ALA A 727 30.00 20.23 -6.59
C ALA A 727 30.22 19.60 -7.97
N ALA A 728 30.66 20.40 -8.93
CA ALA A 728 30.91 20.03 -10.33
C ALA A 728 32.01 18.98 -10.57
N ASP A 729 32.82 18.67 -9.57
CA ASP A 729 33.87 17.65 -9.64
C ASP A 729 33.54 16.39 -8.85
N ASN A 730 32.25 16.11 -8.67
CA ASN A 730 31.69 14.96 -7.96
C ASN A 730 31.97 14.95 -6.46
N GLN A 731 32.43 16.08 -5.89
CA GLN A 731 32.51 16.26 -4.45
C GLN A 731 31.13 16.68 -3.91
N LEU A 732 30.77 16.17 -2.74
CA LEU A 732 29.54 16.49 -2.02
C LEU A 732 29.92 17.01 -0.63
N LEU A 733 29.39 18.15 -0.21
CA LEU A 733 29.43 18.55 1.21
C LEU A 733 28.08 18.25 1.85
N ARG A 734 28.08 17.37 2.85
CA ARG A 734 26.91 17.09 3.68
C ARG A 734 27.03 17.83 5.01
N PHE A 735 26.00 18.58 5.37
CA PHE A 735 25.90 19.27 6.64
C PHE A 735 24.89 18.53 7.52
N LYS A 736 25.33 18.13 8.72
CA LYS A 736 24.44 17.62 9.76
C LYS A 736 24.42 18.62 10.90
N ASN A 737 23.27 19.26 11.12
CA ASN A 737 23.12 20.31 12.14
C ASN A 737 24.20 21.40 12.03
N GLY A 738 24.58 21.74 10.79
CA GLY A 738 25.63 22.71 10.48
C GLY A 738 27.04 22.14 10.33
N GLU A 739 27.35 20.95 10.88
CA GLU A 739 28.70 20.36 10.77
C GLU A 739 28.96 19.81 9.36
N PRO A 740 29.97 20.31 8.62
CA PRO A 740 30.30 19.84 7.28
C PRO A 740 31.03 18.49 7.28
N ARG A 741 30.73 17.64 6.30
CA ARG A 741 31.44 16.39 5.99
C ARG A 741 31.67 16.25 4.49
N ASP A 742 32.89 15.84 4.14
CA ASP A 742 33.28 15.56 2.77
C ASP A 742 32.75 14.18 2.32
N ASN A 743 32.02 14.18 1.22
CA ASN A 743 31.48 13.01 0.55
C ASN A 743 31.68 13.10 -0.97
N TYR A 744 31.24 12.07 -1.69
CA TYR A 744 31.26 12.03 -3.14
C TYR A 744 29.90 11.61 -3.68
N TRP A 745 29.57 12.07 -4.88
CA TRP A 745 28.32 11.76 -5.55
C TRP A 745 28.53 11.39 -7.02
N ASN A 746 27.63 10.59 -7.56
CA ASN A 746 27.58 10.23 -8.98
C ASN A 746 26.16 9.89 -9.41
N ILE A 747 25.83 10.08 -10.70
CA ILE A 747 24.61 9.51 -11.28
C ILE A 747 25.00 8.25 -12.07
N ASN A 748 24.37 7.11 -11.78
CA ASN A 748 24.69 5.85 -12.43
C ASN A 748 23.97 5.66 -13.78
N GLU A 749 24.19 4.52 -14.43
CA GLU A 749 23.60 4.23 -15.75
C GLU A 749 22.06 4.12 -15.74
N ASP A 750 21.48 3.88 -14.56
CA ASP A 750 20.03 3.78 -14.35
C ASP A 750 19.40 5.14 -13.98
N GLY A 751 20.20 6.21 -13.87
CA GLY A 751 19.73 7.55 -13.51
C GLY A 751 19.61 7.79 -12.00
N LEU A 752 20.04 6.85 -11.16
CA LEU A 752 20.01 6.98 -9.71
C LEU A 752 21.23 7.78 -9.21
N LEU A 753 20.99 8.60 -8.19
CA LEU A 753 22.05 9.27 -7.44
C LEU A 753 22.68 8.29 -6.46
N GLU A 754 24.00 8.17 -6.53
CA GLU A 754 24.83 7.35 -5.66
C GLU A 754 25.69 8.27 -4.79
N ILE A 755 25.65 8.10 -3.47
CA ILE A 755 26.46 8.88 -2.51
C ILE A 755 27.37 7.93 -1.72
N GLY A 756 28.56 8.39 -1.37
CA GLY A 756 29.48 7.63 -0.53
C GLY A 756 30.59 8.46 0.08
N ASP A 757 31.47 7.77 0.80
CA ASP A 757 32.63 8.36 1.50
C ASP A 757 33.75 8.73 0.52
N ASP A 758 33.88 7.97 -0.57
CA ASP A 758 34.83 8.22 -1.65
C ASP A 758 34.30 7.74 -3.00
N ALA A 759 34.96 8.18 -4.09
CA ALA A 759 34.54 7.86 -5.45
C ALA A 759 34.58 6.37 -5.83
N ASP A 760 35.21 5.51 -5.02
CA ASP A 760 35.28 4.06 -5.22
C ASP A 760 34.33 3.28 -4.28
N ASN A 761 33.72 3.94 -3.28
CA ASN A 761 32.83 3.36 -2.27
C ASN A 761 31.54 4.20 -2.16
N LEU A 762 30.66 4.06 -3.15
CA LEU A 762 29.29 4.62 -3.12
C LEU A 762 28.32 3.54 -2.62
N TRP A 763 27.41 3.91 -1.73
CA TRP A 763 26.52 2.97 -1.05
C TRP A 763 25.10 3.52 -0.85
N ASP A 764 24.89 4.81 -0.62
CA ASP A 764 23.53 5.38 -0.60
C ASP A 764 22.98 5.53 -2.02
N TYR A 765 21.72 5.12 -2.26
CA TYR A 765 21.04 5.30 -3.55
C TYR A 765 19.82 6.19 -3.40
N ARG A 766 19.56 7.06 -4.38
CA ARG A 766 18.39 7.93 -4.40
C ARG A 766 17.82 8.10 -5.79
N ALA A 767 16.50 8.27 -5.87
CA ALA A 767 15.76 8.55 -7.08
C ALA A 767 14.92 9.81 -6.91
N TYR A 768 15.01 10.73 -7.86
CA TYR A 768 14.11 11.88 -7.87
C TYR A 768 12.78 11.49 -8.49
N ILE A 769 11.73 11.71 -7.72
CA ILE A 769 10.35 11.48 -8.12
C ILE A 769 9.79 12.84 -8.52
N ALA A 770 9.31 12.91 -9.75
CA ALA A 770 8.64 14.11 -10.21
C ALA A 770 7.31 14.24 -9.47
N ASP A 771 7.17 15.26 -8.64
CA ASP A 771 5.88 15.66 -8.08
C ASP A 771 5.57 17.09 -8.56
N GLY A 772 4.30 17.35 -8.87
CA GLY A 772 3.74 18.67 -9.17
C GLY A 772 3.65 19.61 -7.96
N SER A 773 4.25 19.26 -6.82
CA SER A 773 4.33 20.07 -5.60
C SER A 773 5.25 21.30 -5.79
N GLY A 774 4.66 22.44 -6.16
CA GLY A 774 5.34 23.75 -6.14
C GLY A 774 6.52 23.93 -7.12
N GLU A 775 7.04 25.16 -7.29
CA GLU A 775 8.15 25.44 -8.23
C GLU A 775 9.55 25.10 -7.67
N ASP A 776 9.70 24.80 -6.36
CA ASP A 776 11.01 24.69 -5.67
C ASP A 776 11.16 23.47 -4.70
N GLU A 777 10.22 22.51 -4.69
CA GLU A 777 10.27 21.31 -3.83
C GLU A 777 10.61 20.04 -4.63
N LEU A 778 11.38 19.14 -4.03
CA LEU A 778 11.86 17.90 -4.65
C LEU A 778 11.51 16.70 -3.75
N ARG A 779 10.65 15.80 -4.23
CA ARG A 779 10.43 14.49 -3.60
C ARG A 779 11.48 13.49 -4.08
N ILE A 780 12.18 12.89 -3.14
CA ILE A 780 13.29 11.97 -3.42
C ILE A 780 13.03 10.69 -2.63
N ALA A 781 12.96 9.56 -3.33
CA ALA A 781 13.00 8.25 -2.70
C ALA A 781 14.45 7.89 -2.39
N ASN A 782 14.68 7.36 -1.20
CA ASN A 782 16.00 7.06 -0.66
C ASN A 782 16.10 5.59 -0.35
N PHE A 783 17.28 5.03 -0.53
CA PHE A 783 17.60 3.67 -0.15
C PHE A 783 18.97 3.62 0.53
N ASP A 784 18.99 3.19 1.79
CA ASP A 784 20.18 2.90 2.57
C ASP A 784 20.42 1.37 2.57
N PRO A 785 21.45 0.86 1.87
CA PRO A 785 21.71 -0.58 1.82
C PRO A 785 22.33 -1.16 3.09
N GLU A 786 22.86 -0.36 4.02
CA GLU A 786 23.42 -0.85 5.29
C GLU A 786 22.30 -1.16 6.27
N ALA A 787 21.27 -0.31 6.33
CA ALA A 787 20.05 -0.55 7.08
C ALA A 787 19.08 -1.49 6.33
N GLY A 788 19.12 -1.48 4.99
CA GLY A 788 18.08 -2.06 4.15
C GLY A 788 16.80 -1.23 4.24
N GLU A 789 16.95 0.09 4.30
CA GLU A 789 15.87 1.05 4.57
C GLU A 789 15.47 1.75 3.26
N ILE A 790 14.18 1.84 2.94
CA ILE A 790 13.61 2.67 1.87
C ILE A 790 12.75 3.75 2.54
N TRP A 791 12.91 5.01 2.17
CA TRP A 791 12.10 6.09 2.73
C TRP A 791 11.99 7.30 1.80
N MET A 792 10.93 8.08 1.97
CA MET A 792 10.60 9.27 1.21
C MET A 792 11.10 10.54 1.87
N GLY A 793 11.69 11.41 1.05
CA GLY A 793 12.27 12.67 1.52
C GLY A 793 11.83 13.85 0.68
N THR A 794 11.28 14.87 1.34
CA THR A 794 11.02 16.17 0.73
C THR A 794 12.21 17.11 0.97
N TYR A 795 12.77 17.62 -0.13
CA TYR A 795 13.91 18.52 -0.16
C TYR A 795 13.52 19.85 -0.81
N ILE A 796 14.21 20.93 -0.43
CA ILE A 796 14.13 22.20 -1.15
C ILE A 796 15.47 22.56 -1.76
N GLU A 797 15.43 23.20 -2.92
CA GLU A 797 16.60 23.84 -3.52
C GLU A 797 16.89 25.16 -2.79
N LEU A 798 18.15 25.39 -2.43
CA LEU A 798 18.61 26.59 -1.75
C LEU A 798 19.49 27.45 -2.65
N ASP A 799 19.19 28.75 -2.70
CA ASP A 799 20.14 29.76 -3.17
C ASP A 799 20.98 30.28 -1.99
N LEU A 800 22.25 29.88 -1.90
CA LEU A 800 23.17 30.35 -0.86
C LEU A 800 23.55 31.84 -1.00
N GLU A 801 23.17 32.53 -2.10
CA GLU A 801 23.31 33.98 -2.19
C GLU A 801 22.21 34.73 -1.41
N ASP A 802 21.11 34.06 -1.05
CA ASP A 802 20.03 34.63 -0.26
C ASP A 802 20.34 34.55 1.25
N ALA A 803 20.12 35.67 1.94
CA ALA A 803 20.38 35.77 3.37
C ALA A 803 19.31 35.01 4.18
N LEU A 804 19.75 34.29 5.22
CA LEU A 804 18.84 33.61 6.15
C LEU A 804 17.85 34.60 6.79
N GLN A 805 16.59 34.18 6.88
CA GLN A 805 15.54 34.97 7.53
C GLN A 805 15.82 35.22 9.02
N GLU A 806 15.59 36.46 9.46
CA GLU A 806 15.81 36.87 10.84
C GLU A 806 14.49 36.97 11.64
N CYS A 807 14.40 36.26 12.77
CA CYS A 807 13.28 36.40 13.71
C CYS A 807 13.43 37.63 14.60
N ASN A 808 13.13 38.83 14.08
CA ASN A 808 13.20 40.08 14.85
C ASN A 808 11.90 40.48 15.58
N THR A 809 10.92 39.57 15.63
CA THR A 809 9.61 39.81 16.26
C THR A 809 9.76 40.08 17.76
N ASN A 810 9.22 41.21 18.23
CA ASN A 810 9.20 41.61 19.65
C ASN A 810 10.57 41.72 20.36
N ASP A 811 11.64 42.02 19.63
CA ASP A 811 12.95 42.24 20.26
C ASP A 811 12.98 43.43 21.21
N SER A 812 13.80 43.30 22.24
CA SER A 812 14.19 44.38 23.12
C SER A 812 15.23 45.28 22.44
N GLU A 813 15.10 46.61 22.53
CA GLU A 813 16.22 47.50 22.16
C GLU A 813 17.27 47.54 23.30
N TRP A 814 18.55 47.71 22.97
CA TRP A 814 19.67 47.80 23.93
C TRP A 814 20.04 49.24 24.32
N ASP A 815 20.34 49.48 25.61
CA ASP A 815 20.90 50.75 26.11
C ASP A 815 22.40 50.65 26.38
N ASP A 816 23.21 51.00 25.38
CA ASP A 816 24.69 51.00 25.44
C ASP A 816 25.30 51.74 26.66
N VAL A 817 24.57 52.70 27.25
CA VAL A 817 25.12 53.52 28.35
C VAL A 817 24.99 52.80 29.68
N ASN A 818 23.94 52.00 29.84
CA ASN A 818 23.62 51.34 31.09
C ASN A 818 23.78 49.81 30.99
N GLU A 819 24.08 49.28 29.80
CA GLU A 819 24.28 47.85 29.53
C GLU A 819 23.07 47.02 30.00
N VAL A 820 21.88 47.50 29.65
CA VAL A 820 20.61 46.84 29.98
C VAL A 820 19.59 46.96 28.84
N PRO A 821 18.62 46.03 28.75
CA PRO A 821 17.48 46.16 27.86
C PRO A 821 16.63 47.39 28.17
N THR A 822 16.20 48.12 27.14
CA THR A 822 15.27 49.24 27.28
C THR A 822 13.85 48.78 27.63
N THR A 823 13.50 47.55 27.22
CA THR A 823 12.19 46.93 27.40
C THR A 823 12.39 45.50 27.90
N PHE A 824 11.55 45.09 28.87
CA PHE A 824 11.54 43.75 29.41
C PHE A 824 10.20 43.07 29.10
N PHE A 825 10.25 41.81 28.67
CA PHE A 825 9.10 41.01 28.30
C PHE A 825 8.93 39.81 29.24
N SER A 826 7.74 39.22 29.27
CA SER A 826 7.50 37.95 29.97
C SER A 826 7.81 36.77 29.06
N TYR A 827 8.08 35.58 29.62
CA TYR A 827 8.24 34.35 28.85
C TYR A 827 7.06 34.07 27.88
N ALA A 828 5.82 34.34 28.30
CA ALA A 828 4.65 34.22 27.40
C ALA A 828 4.73 35.12 26.15
N LYS A 829 5.42 36.27 26.23
CA LYS A 829 5.65 37.16 25.09
C LYS A 829 6.79 36.68 24.20
N TYR A 830 7.73 35.93 24.76
CA TYR A 830 8.74 35.22 24.00
C TYR A 830 8.10 34.09 23.18
N LEU A 831 7.21 33.29 23.77
CA LEU A 831 6.47 32.26 23.02
C LEU A 831 5.66 32.90 21.88
N GLU A 832 4.89 33.96 22.15
CA GLU A 832 4.18 34.69 21.08
C GLU A 832 5.13 35.26 19.99
N ALA A 833 6.37 35.59 20.35
CA ALA A 833 7.37 36.09 19.40
C ALA A 833 7.99 34.98 18.56
N LEU A 834 8.25 33.82 19.18
CA LEU A 834 8.74 32.61 18.54
C LEU A 834 7.68 32.06 17.58
N ASP A 835 6.44 31.92 18.04
CA ASP A 835 5.31 31.48 17.23
C ASP A 835 5.07 32.45 16.06
N GLY A 836 5.19 33.76 16.28
CA GLY A 836 5.08 34.75 15.20
C GLY A 836 6.25 34.77 14.21
N CYS A 837 7.29 33.97 14.44
CA CYS A 837 8.39 33.73 13.50
C CYS A 837 8.33 32.34 12.87
N LYS A 838 7.43 31.46 13.29
CA LYS A 838 7.24 30.18 12.62
C LYS A 838 5.98 30.35 11.77
N ASP A 839 6.03 30.03 10.48
CA ASP A 839 4.79 29.91 9.74
C ASP A 839 4.05 28.67 10.26
N GLU A 840 2.72 28.72 10.34
CA GLU A 840 1.91 27.58 10.84
C GLU A 840 1.93 26.40 9.85
N GLN A 841 2.61 26.54 8.70
CA GLN A 841 2.65 25.59 7.58
C GLN A 841 4.09 25.23 7.12
N ASP A 842 5.12 25.52 7.93
CA ASP A 842 6.50 25.24 7.53
C ASP A 842 7.09 24.07 8.33
N TYR A 843 6.89 22.86 7.80
CA TYR A 843 7.42 21.56 8.23
C TYR A 843 8.95 21.51 8.45
N ARG A 844 9.65 22.57 8.00
CA ARG A 844 11.12 22.66 7.90
C ARG A 844 11.78 23.44 9.04
N VAL A 845 11.07 23.69 10.14
CA VAL A 845 11.67 24.36 11.31
C VAL A 845 12.39 23.34 12.20
N PRO A 846 13.74 23.38 12.28
CA PRO A 846 14.47 22.49 13.16
C PRO A 846 14.20 22.81 14.63
N LYS A 847 14.47 21.85 15.52
CA LYS A 847 14.29 22.01 16.97
C LYS A 847 15.56 21.60 17.70
N PHE A 848 15.88 22.26 18.81
CA PHE A 848 16.84 21.67 19.74
C PHE A 848 16.22 20.40 20.33
N SER A 849 17.01 19.33 20.33
CA SER A 849 16.72 18.06 20.98
C SER A 849 18.04 17.46 21.48
N SER A 850 17.96 16.40 22.29
CA SER A 850 19.15 15.63 22.67
C SER A 850 19.89 15.12 21.43
N ASP A 851 19.18 14.69 20.40
CA ASP A 851 19.79 14.19 19.16
C ASP A 851 20.33 15.32 18.29
N PHE A 852 19.69 16.50 18.29
CA PHE A 852 20.21 17.66 17.58
C PHE A 852 21.57 18.10 18.13
N ILE A 853 21.71 18.10 19.46
CA ILE A 853 22.97 18.45 20.14
C ILE A 853 23.97 17.29 20.07
N SER A 854 23.50 16.05 20.24
CA SER A 854 24.29 14.82 20.22
C SER A 854 25.54 14.91 21.13
N ASP A 855 26.73 14.63 20.59
CA ASP A 855 28.00 14.67 21.31
C ASP A 855 28.54 16.11 21.50
N GLU A 856 28.61 16.88 20.41
CA GLU A 856 29.11 18.26 20.39
C GLU A 856 28.36 19.08 19.33
N LEU A 857 27.82 20.23 19.73
CA LEU A 857 27.23 21.22 18.81
C LEU A 857 28.00 22.54 18.93
N VAL A 858 28.51 23.03 17.80
CA VAL A 858 29.28 24.28 17.75
C VAL A 858 28.55 25.32 16.91
N PHE A 859 28.11 26.38 17.58
CA PHE A 859 27.51 27.55 16.96
C PHE A 859 28.48 28.73 17.05
N HIS A 860 28.74 29.36 15.91
CA HIS A 860 29.67 30.46 15.76
C HIS A 860 28.99 31.63 15.03
N SER A 861 29.14 32.83 15.60
CA SER A 861 28.85 34.11 14.97
C SER A 861 30.15 34.90 14.83
N ASP A 862 30.12 36.13 14.29
CA ASP A 862 31.33 36.94 14.09
C ASP A 862 32.14 37.21 15.37
N ASP A 863 31.46 37.35 16.50
CA ASP A 863 32.01 37.77 17.78
C ASP A 863 31.83 36.74 18.90
N GLU A 864 31.09 35.65 18.67
CA GLU A 864 30.77 34.67 19.70
C GLU A 864 30.90 33.22 19.20
N ARG A 865 31.17 32.31 20.14
CA ARG A 865 31.06 30.87 19.93
C ARG A 865 30.41 30.20 21.13
N LEU A 866 29.43 29.37 20.84
CA LEU A 866 28.74 28.48 21.75
C LEU A 866 29.11 27.04 21.41
N THR A 867 29.68 26.33 22.37
CA THR A 867 29.92 24.88 22.26
C THR A 867 29.10 24.16 23.31
N PHE A 868 28.16 23.33 22.88
CA PHE A 868 27.41 22.42 23.73
C PHE A 868 28.13 21.08 23.77
N TYR A 869 28.29 20.52 24.97
CA TYR A 869 28.80 19.16 25.18
C TYR A 869 27.68 18.29 25.74
N GLY A 870 27.35 17.21 25.05
CA GLY A 870 26.61 16.08 25.62
C GLY A 870 27.53 15.29 26.55
N GLU A 871 27.07 14.85 27.72
CA GLU A 871 27.82 13.87 28.51
C GLU A 871 27.40 12.47 28.03
N ASP A 872 28.30 11.74 27.36
CA ASP A 872 28.19 10.33 26.90
C ASP A 872 26.77 9.68 27.00
N HIS A 873 26.10 9.50 25.84
CA HIS A 873 24.88 8.69 25.52
C HIS A 873 23.54 9.44 25.28
N SER A 874 22.83 8.96 24.26
CA SER A 874 21.63 9.46 23.54
C SER A 874 20.32 9.66 24.34
N THR A 875 20.37 9.89 25.66
CA THR A 875 19.15 10.05 26.49
C THR A 875 19.20 11.24 27.44
N GLU A 876 20.25 12.06 27.37
CA GLU A 876 20.45 13.14 28.33
C GLU A 876 19.78 14.45 27.88
N THR A 877 18.77 14.89 28.63
CA THR A 877 18.08 16.17 28.45
C THR A 877 18.84 17.34 29.07
N ALA A 878 20.14 17.19 29.35
CA ALA A 878 20.98 18.16 30.06
C ALA A 878 22.47 17.95 29.80
N GLY A 879 23.28 19.01 29.92
CA GLY A 879 24.73 18.90 29.75
C GLY A 879 25.50 20.16 30.18
N THR A 880 26.74 20.26 29.71
CA THR A 880 27.61 21.43 29.94
C THR A 880 27.98 22.09 28.62
N GLY A 881 28.50 23.31 28.68
CA GLY A 881 28.95 24.01 27.49
C GLY A 881 29.92 25.14 27.78
N LEU A 882 30.42 25.73 26.70
CA LEU A 882 31.41 26.80 26.70
C LEU A 882 30.93 27.95 25.80
N PHE A 883 30.89 29.16 26.36
CA PHE A 883 30.75 30.39 25.60
C PHE A 883 32.11 31.08 25.49
N GLU A 884 32.43 31.61 24.31
CA GLU A 884 33.67 32.31 23.99
C GLU A 884 33.39 33.57 23.15
N GLU A 885 34.04 34.69 23.48
CA GLU A 885 33.91 35.97 22.74
C GLU A 885 35.22 36.30 21.97
N PHE A 886 35.07 36.81 20.75
CA PHE A 886 36.14 37.13 19.82
C PHE A 886 36.19 38.63 19.49
N ASP A 887 37.40 39.16 19.29
CA ASP A 887 37.57 40.53 18.80
C ASP A 887 37.27 40.65 17.30
N ASP A 888 37.10 41.88 16.79
CA ASP A 888 36.92 42.18 15.35
C ASP A 888 37.97 41.56 14.39
N ASN A 889 39.05 40.96 14.91
CA ASN A 889 40.07 40.27 14.12
C ASN A 889 40.06 38.74 14.34
N GLY A 890 38.98 38.19 14.91
CA GLY A 890 38.77 36.76 15.16
C GLY A 890 39.65 36.18 16.27
N ASN A 891 40.18 37.01 17.19
CA ASN A 891 41.00 36.50 18.31
C ASN A 891 40.18 36.44 19.59
N LEU A 892 40.26 35.29 20.28
CA LEU A 892 39.64 35.11 21.59
C LEU A 892 40.05 36.22 22.57
N MET A 893 39.07 36.89 23.15
CA MET A 893 39.30 37.97 24.10
C MET A 893 39.80 37.45 25.46
N ALA A 894 40.59 38.29 26.16
CA ALA A 894 41.17 37.90 27.45
C ALA A 894 40.08 37.88 28.55
N ASP A 895 39.96 36.73 29.25
CA ASP A 895 38.92 36.46 30.25
C ASP A 895 37.48 36.35 29.68
N ALA A 896 37.33 36.14 28.37
CA ALA A 896 36.05 36.10 27.67
C ALA A 896 35.60 34.67 27.32
N SER A 897 35.83 33.73 28.24
CA SER A 897 35.36 32.35 28.15
C SER A 897 34.64 31.98 29.43
N MET A 898 33.41 31.50 29.32
CA MET A 898 32.57 31.12 30.45
C MET A 898 31.91 29.77 30.21
N SER A 899 31.87 28.92 31.23
CA SER A 899 31.14 27.66 31.18
C SER A 899 29.68 27.89 31.51
N PHE A 900 28.78 27.20 30.82
CA PHE A 900 27.36 27.14 31.15
C PHE A 900 26.91 25.69 31.36
N THR A 901 25.73 25.51 31.95
CA THR A 901 25.01 24.23 31.95
C THR A 901 23.75 24.41 31.14
N TRP A 902 23.34 23.41 30.37
CA TRP A 902 22.11 23.48 29.59
C TRP A 902 21.17 22.34 29.95
N THR A 903 19.87 22.54 29.75
CA THR A 903 18.82 21.52 29.92
C THR A 903 17.70 21.75 28.91
N MET A 904 17.10 20.70 28.36
CA MET A 904 15.86 20.82 27.59
C MET A 904 14.75 21.35 28.50
N HIS A 905 14.20 22.50 28.14
CA HIS A 905 13.18 23.20 28.92
C HIS A 905 11.76 22.83 28.48
N ASP A 906 11.56 22.81 27.17
CA ASP A 906 10.32 22.44 26.48
C ASP A 906 10.71 21.64 25.24
N GLU A 907 10.60 20.32 25.31
CA GLU A 907 11.00 19.41 24.22
C GLU A 907 10.07 19.55 23.01
N GLU A 908 8.77 19.71 23.24
CA GLU A 908 7.75 19.91 22.20
C GLU A 908 8.08 21.12 21.32
N ARG A 909 8.50 22.24 21.93
CA ARG A 909 8.88 23.47 21.23
C ARG A 909 10.37 23.55 20.86
N GLY A 910 11.19 22.58 21.29
CA GLY A 910 12.63 22.59 21.07
C GLY A 910 13.36 23.74 21.77
N ILE A 911 12.98 24.06 23.00
CA ILE A 911 13.55 25.16 23.78
C ILE A 911 14.59 24.61 24.75
N VAL A 912 15.84 25.06 24.62
CA VAL A 912 16.92 24.76 25.57
C VAL A 912 17.10 25.91 26.57
N ALA A 913 17.28 25.59 27.84
CA ALA A 913 17.62 26.55 28.89
C ALA A 913 19.11 26.45 29.24
N MET A 914 19.85 27.52 28.97
CA MET A 914 21.29 27.65 29.27
C MET A 914 21.49 28.54 30.49
N SER A 915 22.19 28.04 31.51
CA SER A 915 22.44 28.76 32.76
C SER A 915 23.90 29.16 32.90
N PHE A 916 24.14 30.45 33.09
CA PHE A 916 25.46 31.06 33.20
C PHE A 916 25.74 31.56 34.61
N SER A 917 27.01 31.54 35.00
CA SER A 917 27.49 32.17 36.23
C SER A 917 28.66 33.10 35.91
N TYR A 918 28.47 34.39 36.16
CA TYR A 918 29.45 35.43 35.82
C TYR A 918 29.59 36.45 36.96
N THR A 919 30.55 37.37 36.82
CA THR A 919 30.76 38.47 37.76
C THR A 919 30.59 39.77 36.98
N ASP A 920 29.72 40.66 37.45
CA ASP A 920 29.44 41.93 36.78
C ASP A 920 30.57 42.97 36.98
N ASP A 921 30.41 44.11 36.33
CA ASP A 921 31.31 45.27 36.40
C ASP A 921 31.49 45.86 37.81
N ASN A 922 30.60 45.50 38.75
CA ASN A 922 30.66 45.90 40.15
C ASN A 922 31.36 44.86 41.05
N ASP A 923 31.91 43.78 40.49
CA ASP A 923 32.52 42.64 41.20
C ASP A 923 31.49 41.83 42.01
N ASP A 924 30.20 41.89 41.64
CA ASP A 924 29.11 41.12 42.23
C ASP A 924 28.84 39.85 41.39
N ALA A 925 28.63 38.71 42.07
CA ALA A 925 28.34 37.44 41.41
C ALA A 925 26.88 37.45 40.90
N GLN A 926 26.72 37.22 39.60
CA GLN A 926 25.45 37.16 38.90
C GLN A 926 25.23 35.79 38.26
N THR A 927 23.97 35.51 37.93
CA THR A 927 23.57 34.34 37.16
C THR A 927 22.52 34.77 36.14
N ALA A 928 22.63 34.25 34.93
CA ALA A 928 21.66 34.45 33.86
C ALA A 928 21.16 33.10 33.32
N THR A 929 19.96 33.09 32.76
CA THR A 929 19.38 31.94 32.07
C THR A 929 18.82 32.38 30.74
N ASP A 930 19.30 31.77 29.66
CA ASP A 930 18.84 31.97 28.30
C ASP A 930 17.95 30.80 27.90
N TYR A 931 16.73 31.10 27.47
CA TYR A 931 15.82 30.14 26.86
C TYR A 931 15.90 30.34 25.35
N MET A 932 16.50 29.40 24.64
CA MET A 932 16.87 29.50 23.24
C MET A 932 16.09 28.48 22.40
N ALA A 933 15.62 28.88 21.23
CA ALA A 933 14.94 28.04 20.25
C ALA A 933 15.41 28.38 18.83
N LEU A 934 15.44 27.39 17.96
CA LEU A 934 15.67 27.60 16.52
C LEU A 934 14.38 28.17 15.90
N ALA A 935 14.53 29.24 15.11
CA ALA A 935 13.44 29.90 14.40
C ALA A 935 13.48 29.59 12.91
N TYR A 936 14.62 29.77 12.26
CA TYR A 936 14.84 29.46 10.85
C TYR A 936 16.20 28.80 10.65
N SER A 937 16.33 27.98 9.62
CA SER A 937 17.60 27.40 9.20
C SER A 937 17.57 26.99 7.73
N ASN A 938 18.73 27.04 7.09
CA ASN A 938 19.02 26.37 5.82
C ASN A 938 19.95 25.14 6.03
N GLY A 939 20.06 24.70 7.29
CA GLY A 939 20.90 23.63 7.80
C GLY A 939 22.42 23.90 7.85
N ILE A 940 22.86 25.04 7.30
CA ILE A 940 24.23 25.57 7.41
C ILE A 940 24.27 26.70 8.44
N GLU A 941 23.30 27.61 8.35
CA GLU A 941 23.07 28.75 9.23
C GLU A 941 21.77 28.55 10.03
N PHE A 942 21.73 29.12 11.23
CA PHE A 942 20.66 28.97 12.21
C PHE A 942 20.31 30.32 12.82
N ASN A 943 19.09 30.79 12.58
CA ASN A 943 18.55 31.93 13.30
C ASN A 943 17.95 31.43 14.61
N VAL A 944 18.48 31.89 15.74
CA VAL A 944 18.02 31.49 17.07
C VAL A 944 17.33 32.63 17.78
N LYS A 945 16.22 32.31 18.44
CA LYS A 945 15.44 33.26 19.23
C LYS A 945 15.64 32.99 20.71
N VAL A 946 16.04 34.02 21.45
CA VAL A 946 16.48 33.91 22.84
C VAL A 946 15.63 34.77 23.78
N PHE A 947 15.31 34.21 24.94
CA PHE A 947 14.79 34.95 26.09
C PHE A 947 15.75 34.86 27.27
N THR A 948 16.35 35.99 27.66
CA THR A 948 17.36 36.06 28.72
C THR A 948 16.77 36.62 30.01
N THR A 949 17.01 35.94 31.12
CA THR A 949 16.73 36.44 32.48
C THR A 949 18.03 36.53 33.28
N SER A 950 18.16 37.51 34.18
CA SER A 950 19.39 37.69 34.97
C SER A 950 19.12 38.25 36.37
N THR A 951 19.91 37.80 37.35
CA THR A 951 19.89 38.36 38.71
C THR A 951 20.25 39.84 38.74
N GLU A 952 21.02 40.31 37.75
CA GLU A 952 21.36 41.72 37.56
C GLU A 952 20.11 42.57 37.28
N TRP A 953 19.12 42.00 36.59
CA TRP A 953 17.85 42.63 36.24
C TRP A 953 16.71 42.29 37.22
N GLN A 954 17.06 41.79 38.42
CA GLN A 954 16.15 41.46 39.51
C GLN A 954 15.30 40.18 39.32
N GLY A 955 15.72 39.24 38.47
CA GLY A 955 15.12 37.90 38.39
C GLY A 955 15.83 36.97 37.40
N ASN A 956 16.13 35.74 37.83
CA ASN A 956 16.81 34.69 37.04
C ASN A 956 15.98 33.39 37.02
N ASP A 957 14.66 33.54 36.92
CA ASP A 957 13.75 32.42 36.72
C ASP A 957 12.74 32.80 35.63
N ILE A 958 12.11 31.80 35.03
CA ILE A 958 11.21 31.98 33.89
C ILE A 958 10.00 32.89 34.17
N SER A 959 9.65 33.11 35.45
CA SER A 959 8.54 33.99 35.83
C SER A 959 8.95 35.47 35.91
N ALA A 960 10.25 35.76 35.85
CA ALA A 960 10.78 37.10 35.74
C ALA A 960 10.50 37.69 34.35
N THR A 961 10.63 39.01 34.25
CA THR A 961 10.69 39.68 32.95
C THR A 961 12.13 39.76 32.49
N GLY A 962 12.37 39.51 31.21
CA GLY A 962 13.70 39.38 30.61
C GLY A 962 13.81 40.10 29.26
N GLU A 963 14.95 39.91 28.61
CA GLU A 963 15.24 40.39 27.27
C GLU A 963 14.77 39.38 26.22
N ILE A 964 14.25 39.85 25.08
CA ILE A 964 14.05 39.02 23.88
C ILE A 964 14.99 39.54 22.80
N TRP A 965 15.76 38.66 22.18
CA TRP A 965 16.70 38.98 21.11
C TRP A 965 16.90 37.77 20.20
N PHE A 966 17.55 37.95 19.07
CA PHE A 966 17.93 36.86 18.16
C PHE A 966 19.39 36.99 17.74
N ASN A 967 19.95 35.91 17.21
CA ASN A 967 21.25 35.92 16.55
C ASN A 967 21.31 34.84 15.47
N ASN A 968 22.22 34.99 14.52
CA ASN A 968 22.52 34.00 13.50
C ASN A 968 23.81 33.26 13.87
N TYR A 969 23.78 31.94 13.79
CA TYR A 969 24.93 31.08 14.05
C TYR A 969 25.15 30.14 12.88
N ALA A 970 26.40 29.79 12.62
CA ALA A 970 26.79 28.72 11.71
C ALA A 970 27.89 27.88 12.36
N HIS A 971 28.18 26.70 11.81
CA HIS A 971 29.38 25.97 12.23
C HIS A 971 30.65 26.68 11.68
N PRO A 972 31.74 26.79 12.47
CA PRO A 972 32.91 27.60 12.09
C PRO A 972 33.63 27.16 10.81
N ASP A 973 33.50 25.89 10.42
CA ASP A 973 34.16 25.34 9.23
C ASP A 973 33.31 25.46 7.96
N SER A 974 32.01 25.75 8.07
CA SER A 974 31.07 25.63 6.94
C SER A 974 31.35 26.61 5.80
N GLU A 975 31.61 27.89 6.11
CA GLU A 975 31.90 28.91 5.09
C GLU A 975 33.21 28.60 4.35
N ASP A 976 34.23 28.14 5.08
CA ASP A 976 35.55 27.82 4.53
C ASP A 976 35.46 26.64 3.54
N GLU A 977 34.70 25.59 3.88
CA GLU A 977 34.50 24.41 3.01
C GLU A 977 33.65 24.75 1.77
N LEU A 978 32.55 25.51 1.93
CA LEU A 978 31.72 25.98 0.81
C LEU A 978 32.51 26.87 -0.16
N THR A 979 33.36 27.75 0.37
CA THR A 979 34.26 28.59 -0.43
C THR A 979 35.31 27.75 -1.15
N ALA A 980 35.82 26.68 -0.53
CA ALA A 980 36.82 25.79 -1.13
C ALA A 980 36.28 25.06 -2.36
N LEU A 981 35.00 24.64 -2.35
CA LEU A 981 34.32 24.02 -3.48
C LEU A 981 33.68 25.00 -4.46
N GLY A 982 33.67 26.29 -4.12
CA GLY A 982 33.27 27.37 -5.03
C GLY A 982 31.78 27.70 -5.04
N PHE A 983 31.03 27.27 -4.02
CA PHE A 983 29.65 27.68 -3.79
C PHE A 983 29.56 29.14 -3.34
N LEU A 984 30.55 29.62 -2.57
CA LEU A 984 30.64 31.01 -2.13
C LEU A 984 31.73 31.76 -2.90
N ASN A 985 31.42 32.98 -3.33
CA ASN A 985 32.39 33.86 -3.97
C ASN A 985 33.36 34.41 -2.90
N GLY A 986 34.66 34.09 -2.98
CA GLY A 986 35.71 34.55 -2.04
C GLY A 986 35.95 36.07 -1.92
N ASP A 987 35.05 36.91 -2.41
CA ASP A 987 34.94 38.35 -2.12
C ASP A 987 33.88 38.66 -1.01
N ALA A 988 33.16 37.65 -0.50
CA ALA A 988 32.25 37.73 0.66
C ALA A 988 32.99 37.75 2.01
N VAL A 989 34.33 37.76 2.01
CA VAL A 989 35.26 37.63 3.15
C VAL A 989 35.15 38.75 4.21
N ASN A 990 34.08 39.57 4.28
CA ASN A 990 33.95 40.65 5.28
C ASN A 990 32.52 41.24 5.42
N GLN A 991 31.44 40.50 5.25
CA GLN A 991 30.10 41.03 5.59
C GLN A 991 29.16 39.91 6.05
N PRO A 992 28.92 39.75 7.36
CA PRO A 992 27.57 39.52 7.87
C PRO A 992 26.62 40.66 7.43
#